data_AF-C8PRU4-F1
#
_entry.id   AF-C8PRU4-F1
#
_cell.length_a   1.000
_cell.length_b   1.000
_cell.length_c   1.000
_cell.angle_alpha   90.00
_cell.angle_beta   90.00
_cell.angle_gamma   90.00
#
_symmetry.space_group_name_H-M   'P 1'
#
loop_
_entity.id
_entity.type
_entity.pdbx_description
1 polymer ?
#
loop_
_entity_poly.entity_id
_entity_poly.type
_entity_poly.pdbx_seq_one_letter_code
_entity_poly.pdbx_strand_id
1 'polypeptide(L)'
;MARTLIPLWQHWQFADSFEEQYLQRDCDETHFTEIQLPHTVKELPYHYFDEKIYQFHSCYRKKFAVSPQLQDMRLFIDFDGVMCYAKVFVNGQFAGEHKGGYVPFSVEITQYVDYGEEETNVLAVYVDSTERADIPPFGGMVDYLCYGGIYRDVTLRAVPHCHIESVYARPVSVLTAEKSLQVDIAIAHSDRMNKPINILIALFDSRNKKRAELHKSLVVSVPSLTLSMLMDELTGLKLWTLEKPELYRVEVSLLEDGAVCDSVSTRIGFRVAEFTPEGFFLNGKPLKLRGLNRHQSFPYIGYAMPQRVQQKDADILKYELGVNIVRTSHYPQSPYFLDRCDEIGLLVFEEMPGWQHIGDSAWQDISCENIRKMIVRDRNHPSIILWGVRINESPDCTDFYQQTNMIARELDPYRQTGGVRCIEKSECFEDVYTMNDFIYGSQGLPACTAAGTVRALRFQREVTGQPDLLPYLVTEFGGHIYPTKRFDQEERLIEHAKLHLAVQNAAALDPQKCGAIGWCAFDYNTHANFGSGDRICYHGVMDMFRIPKFAASVYTSQQPAESHPVLEPLTRYTVGDRAVGGIAPLTICTNCEAVRLTIGEKDLGLFYPAFDRYPGLEHPPVIIDNLPSVWGGAWEDAVFTGYHNGKECITRRFAANPIPAQLVLTADETKLRADIPDAVRFVVRLLDQAGNVLPYSSEVVQIKLKGSAKIIGPQEFALIGGSRAFWIKTLGNVGTVKVSAQTSEFKSETISVRIR
;
A
#
# COMPACT_ATOMS: atom_id res chain seq x y z
N MET A 1 19.72 15.09 -28.61
CA MET A 1 19.93 13.98 -27.65
C MET A 1 18.61 13.64 -27.00
N ALA A 2 18.40 12.38 -26.63
CA ALA A 2 17.16 11.91 -26.03
C ALA A 2 17.13 12.16 -24.51
N ARG A 3 15.92 12.20 -23.94
CA ARG A 3 15.71 12.22 -22.48
C ARG A 3 16.56 11.15 -21.79
N THR A 4 17.20 11.56 -20.70
CA THR A 4 18.05 10.68 -19.88
C THR A 4 17.59 10.77 -18.42
N LEU A 5 17.46 9.62 -17.76
CA LEU A 5 17.08 9.49 -16.36
C LEU A 5 18.21 8.78 -15.62
N ILE A 6 18.78 9.42 -14.61
CA ILE A 6 19.90 8.90 -13.82
C ILE A 6 19.43 8.77 -12.37
N PRO A 7 19.17 7.55 -11.88
CA PRO A 7 18.81 7.33 -10.49
C PRO A 7 19.94 7.74 -9.54
N LEU A 8 19.62 8.54 -8.53
CA LEU A 8 20.56 9.03 -7.53
C LEU A 8 20.25 8.39 -6.18
N TRP A 9 20.63 7.13 -5.96
CA TRP A 9 20.28 6.42 -4.72
C TRP A 9 21.48 5.98 -3.86
N GLN A 10 22.70 5.97 -4.39
CA GLN A 10 23.92 5.58 -3.68
C GLN A 10 24.75 6.77 -3.20
N HIS A 11 25.61 6.54 -2.21
CA HIS A 11 26.67 7.46 -1.78
C HIS A 11 26.16 8.86 -1.42
N TRP A 12 24.98 8.92 -0.79
CA TRP A 12 24.49 10.14 -0.17
C TRP A 12 25.16 10.30 1.19
N GLN A 13 25.47 11.53 1.57
CA GLN A 13 25.98 11.90 2.87
C GLN A 13 24.82 12.50 3.68
N PHE A 14 24.56 11.98 4.88
CA PHE A 14 23.48 12.43 5.76
C PHE A 14 24.01 12.97 7.09
N ALA A 15 23.50 14.13 7.50
CA ALA A 15 23.69 14.70 8.82
C ALA A 15 22.31 14.90 9.49
N ASP A 16 22.22 14.59 10.78
CA ASP A 16 21.01 14.78 11.60
C ASP A 16 20.84 16.23 12.11
N SER A 17 21.61 17.14 11.55
CA SER A 17 21.55 18.58 11.75
C SER A 17 21.60 19.31 10.40
N PHE A 18 21.39 20.63 10.43
CA PHE A 18 21.66 21.50 9.30
C PHE A 18 22.49 22.70 9.73
N GLU A 19 23.56 22.96 8.99
CA GLU A 19 24.40 24.14 9.11
C GLU A 19 24.65 24.73 7.71
N GLU A 20 24.73 26.05 7.58
CA GLU A 20 24.90 26.70 6.26
C GLU A 20 26.19 26.28 5.54
N GLN A 21 27.23 25.92 6.30
CA GLN A 21 28.48 25.39 5.73
C GLN A 21 28.27 24.09 4.96
N TYR A 22 27.23 23.31 5.27
CA TYR A 22 26.90 22.06 4.55
C TYR A 22 26.51 22.31 3.10
N LEU A 23 26.15 23.54 2.74
CA LEU A 23 25.84 23.93 1.37
C LEU A 23 27.08 24.07 0.49
N GLN A 24 28.26 24.22 1.09
CA GLN A 24 29.52 24.49 0.38
C GLN A 24 30.10 23.21 -0.24
N ARG A 25 30.85 23.38 -1.33
CA ARG A 25 31.47 22.26 -2.06
C ARG A 25 32.60 21.60 -1.28
N ASP A 26 33.37 22.41 -0.57
CA ASP A 26 34.53 22.04 0.24
C ASP A 26 34.18 21.76 1.71
N CYS A 27 32.89 21.62 2.03
CA CYS A 27 32.41 21.25 3.36
C CYS A 27 33.13 19.98 3.86
N ASP A 28 33.53 20.02 5.13
CA ASP A 28 34.03 18.84 5.84
C ASP A 28 32.90 17.80 5.97
N GLU A 29 33.17 16.58 5.47
CA GLU A 29 32.21 15.47 5.46
C GLU A 29 32.37 14.54 6.67
N THR A 30 33.27 14.84 7.61
CA THR A 30 33.50 14.01 8.82
C THR A 30 32.27 13.84 9.72
N HIS A 31 31.33 14.79 9.69
CA HIS A 31 30.07 14.74 10.44
C HIS A 31 28.93 14.00 9.72
N PHE A 32 29.15 13.56 8.47
CA PHE A 32 28.14 12.89 7.69
C PHE A 32 28.28 11.37 7.78
N THR A 33 27.14 10.69 7.69
CA THR A 33 27.07 9.24 7.50
C THR A 33 26.69 8.95 6.06
N GLU A 34 27.43 8.04 5.40
CA GLU A 34 27.06 7.58 4.08
C GLU A 34 25.81 6.69 4.14
N ILE A 35 24.81 6.98 3.31
CA ILE A 35 23.51 6.31 3.26
C ILE A 35 23.10 6.00 1.81
N GLN A 36 22.08 5.15 1.70
CA GLN A 36 21.40 4.83 0.44
C GLN A 36 19.92 5.15 0.54
N LEU A 37 19.38 5.79 -0.49
CA LEU A 37 17.95 6.02 -0.61
C LEU A 37 17.22 4.70 -0.96
N PRO A 38 15.94 4.54 -0.59
CA PRO A 38 15.18 5.42 0.32
C PRO A 38 15.74 5.38 1.75
N HIS A 39 15.64 6.52 2.45
CA HIS A 39 16.20 6.72 3.80
C HIS A 39 15.23 7.45 4.74
N THR A 40 15.24 7.05 6.01
CA THR A 40 14.54 7.74 7.11
C THR A 40 15.56 8.47 7.98
N VAL A 41 15.23 9.67 8.46
CA VAL A 41 16.13 10.45 9.34
C VAL A 41 16.46 9.74 10.66
N LYS A 42 15.57 8.83 11.11
CA LYS A 42 15.75 8.07 12.34
C LYS A 42 15.10 6.68 12.24
N GLU A 43 15.85 5.64 12.58
CA GLU A 43 15.26 4.32 12.88
C GLU A 43 14.64 4.37 14.29
N LEU A 44 13.35 4.04 14.40
CA LEU A 44 12.62 4.04 15.67
C LEU A 44 12.66 2.66 16.34
N PRO A 45 12.56 2.57 17.68
CA PRO A 45 12.20 1.31 18.34
C PRO A 45 10.87 0.76 17.83
N TYR A 46 10.61 -0.53 18.05
CA TYR A 46 9.36 -1.16 17.59
C TYR A 46 8.10 -0.53 18.23
N HIS A 47 8.18 -0.24 19.52
CA HIS A 47 7.10 0.32 20.36
C HIS A 47 7.71 1.09 21.55
N TYR A 48 6.90 1.84 22.30
CA TYR A 48 7.30 2.63 23.49
C TYR A 48 8.49 3.58 23.23
N PHE A 49 8.38 4.42 22.20
CA PHE A 49 9.36 5.46 21.90
C PHE A 49 8.72 6.85 21.96
N ASP A 50 9.57 7.88 22.04
CA ASP A 50 9.16 9.27 21.85
C ASP A 50 8.96 9.53 20.35
N GLU A 51 7.73 9.77 19.92
CA GLU A 51 7.38 10.06 18.53
C GLU A 51 8.00 11.36 18.00
N LYS A 52 8.53 12.23 18.86
CA LYS A 52 9.22 13.47 18.44
C LYS A 52 10.68 13.26 18.07
N ILE A 53 11.25 12.06 18.27
CA ILE A 53 12.67 11.81 18.04
C ILE A 53 13.10 11.98 16.56
N TYR A 54 12.17 11.91 15.61
CA TYR A 54 12.44 12.17 14.18
C TYR A 54 12.18 13.64 13.78
N GLN A 55 11.59 14.45 14.66
CA GLN A 55 11.16 15.82 14.36
C GLN A 55 12.32 16.80 14.53
N PHE A 56 13.23 16.79 13.57
CA PHE A 56 14.37 17.70 13.52
C PHE A 56 14.70 18.12 12.09
N HIS A 57 15.62 19.08 11.96
CA HIS A 57 16.13 19.53 10.68
C HIS A 57 17.40 18.75 10.33
N SER A 58 17.47 18.24 9.10
CA SER A 58 18.58 17.41 8.63
C SER A 58 19.10 17.88 7.28
N CYS A 59 20.26 17.38 6.90
CA CYS A 59 20.90 17.68 5.62
C CYS A 59 21.28 16.38 4.89
N TYR A 60 20.90 16.30 3.62
CA TYR A 60 21.35 15.28 2.68
C TYR A 60 22.26 15.94 1.64
N ARG A 61 23.44 15.36 1.38
CA ARG A 61 24.36 15.81 0.34
C ARG A 61 24.67 14.70 -0.64
N LYS A 62 24.75 15.02 -1.93
CA LYS A 62 25.19 14.11 -2.99
C LYS A 62 26.16 14.84 -3.90
N LYS A 63 27.36 14.28 -4.05
CA LYS A 63 28.29 14.65 -5.12
C LYS A 63 27.88 13.94 -6.40
N PHE A 64 27.88 14.62 -7.54
CA PHE A 64 27.52 14.01 -8.81
C PHE A 64 28.20 14.70 -9.99
N ALA A 65 28.46 13.94 -11.04
CA ALA A 65 28.97 14.45 -12.30
C ALA A 65 27.81 14.84 -13.21
N VAL A 66 28.00 15.89 -14.01
CA VAL A 66 27.09 16.25 -15.11
C VAL A 66 27.91 16.23 -16.39
N SER A 67 27.74 15.14 -17.14
CA SER A 67 28.44 14.90 -18.39
C SER A 67 28.33 16.10 -19.35
N PRO A 68 29.43 16.55 -20.00
CA PRO A 68 29.40 17.66 -20.99
C PRO A 68 28.41 17.45 -22.14
N GLN A 69 28.05 16.21 -22.42
CA GLN A 69 27.04 15.81 -23.39
C GLN A 69 25.65 16.35 -23.01
N LEU A 70 25.41 16.73 -21.76
CA LEU A 70 24.14 17.28 -21.30
C LEU A 70 24.08 18.82 -21.35
N GLN A 71 25.11 19.51 -21.85
CA GLN A 71 25.23 20.98 -21.77
C GLN A 71 24.09 21.76 -22.43
N ASP A 72 23.48 21.23 -23.48
CA ASP A 72 22.35 21.84 -24.20
C ASP A 72 20.98 21.22 -23.80
N MET A 73 20.92 20.56 -22.64
CA MET A 73 19.70 19.96 -22.09
C MET A 73 19.23 20.75 -20.87
N ARG A 74 17.94 20.67 -20.57
CA ARG A 74 17.38 21.09 -19.28
C ARG A 74 17.54 19.96 -18.27
N LEU A 75 18.00 20.30 -17.08
CA LEU A 75 18.32 19.35 -16.02
C LEU A 75 17.38 19.57 -14.84
N PHE A 76 16.81 18.49 -14.32
CA PHE A 76 15.91 18.50 -13.17
C PHE A 76 16.37 17.46 -12.15
N ILE A 77 16.21 17.77 -10.87
CA ILE A 77 16.18 16.75 -9.82
C ILE A 77 14.72 16.49 -9.48
N ASP A 78 14.28 15.27 -9.76
CA ASP A 78 12.95 14.78 -9.42
C ASP A 78 13.01 14.03 -8.09
N PHE A 79 12.17 14.43 -7.14
CA PHE A 79 11.99 13.76 -5.85
C PHE A 79 10.61 13.12 -5.81
N ASP A 80 10.56 11.80 -5.61
CA ASP A 80 9.29 11.06 -5.53
C ASP A 80 8.58 11.24 -4.17
N GLY A 81 9.30 11.71 -3.14
CA GLY A 81 8.77 11.99 -1.81
C GLY A 81 9.85 12.32 -0.78
N VAL A 82 9.67 13.46 -0.09
CA VAL A 82 10.55 13.92 1.01
C VAL A 82 9.67 14.38 2.16
N MET A 83 9.80 13.77 3.34
CA MET A 83 8.97 14.11 4.50
C MET A 83 9.64 15.17 5.39
N CYS A 84 9.03 16.33 5.69
CA CYS A 84 7.78 16.87 5.12
C CYS A 84 7.93 18.22 4.42
N TYR A 85 9.06 18.91 4.62
CA TYR A 85 9.41 20.13 3.91
C TYR A 85 10.87 20.07 3.46
N ALA A 86 11.11 20.43 2.21
CA ALA A 86 12.43 20.33 1.59
C ALA A 86 12.85 21.66 0.98
N LYS A 87 14.13 22.03 1.15
CA LYS A 87 14.81 23.05 0.34
C LYS A 87 15.98 22.42 -0.38
N VAL A 88 16.10 22.71 -1.67
CA VAL A 88 17.11 22.12 -2.56
C VAL A 88 18.12 23.19 -2.95
N PHE A 89 19.39 22.85 -2.82
CA PHE A 89 20.52 23.68 -3.19
C PHE A 89 21.45 22.90 -4.12
N VAL A 90 22.00 23.59 -5.11
CA VAL A 90 23.05 23.04 -5.98
C VAL A 90 24.23 23.99 -5.95
N ASN A 91 25.39 23.47 -5.59
CA ASN A 91 26.64 24.25 -5.52
C ASN A 91 26.51 25.51 -4.66
N GLY A 92 25.85 25.39 -3.50
CA GLY A 92 25.60 26.48 -2.57
C GLY A 92 24.43 27.41 -2.95
N GLN A 93 23.84 27.28 -4.14
CA GLN A 93 22.77 28.15 -4.61
C GLN A 93 21.39 27.52 -4.39
N PHE A 94 20.43 28.31 -3.91
CA PHE A 94 19.04 27.85 -3.73
C PHE A 94 18.36 27.63 -5.08
N ALA A 95 17.83 26.42 -5.28
CA ALA A 95 17.21 26.00 -6.54
C ALA A 95 15.68 25.82 -6.42
N GLY A 96 15.16 25.48 -5.24
CA GLY A 96 13.72 25.34 -5.03
C GLY A 96 13.33 24.76 -3.67
N GLU A 97 12.03 24.71 -3.41
CA GLU A 97 11.46 24.13 -2.20
C GLU A 97 10.16 23.37 -2.46
N HIS A 98 9.77 22.52 -1.51
CA HIS A 98 8.50 21.81 -1.55
C HIS A 98 7.90 21.66 -0.15
N LYS A 99 6.59 21.95 -0.04
CA LYS A 99 5.77 21.73 1.14
C LYS A 99 4.86 20.52 0.93
N GLY A 100 4.96 19.53 1.79
CA GLY A 100 4.22 18.27 1.69
C GLY A 100 5.15 17.09 1.47
N GLY A 101 4.72 15.92 1.95
CA GLY A 101 5.58 14.73 1.97
C GLY A 101 5.23 13.62 0.97
N TYR A 102 4.04 13.62 0.38
CA TYR A 102 3.48 12.41 -0.26
C TYR A 102 3.40 12.47 -1.79
N VAL A 103 3.48 13.66 -2.37
CA VAL A 103 3.43 13.89 -3.83
C VAL A 103 4.82 14.28 -4.35
N PRO A 104 5.14 13.98 -5.61
CA PRO A 104 6.44 14.30 -6.17
C PRO A 104 6.62 15.81 -6.40
N PHE A 105 7.88 16.24 -6.50
CA PHE A 105 8.25 17.57 -6.97
C PHE A 105 9.56 17.53 -7.75
N SER A 106 9.73 18.51 -8.63
CA SER A 106 10.92 18.65 -9.47
C SER A 106 11.53 20.02 -9.27
N VAL A 107 12.86 20.09 -9.26
CA VAL A 107 13.62 21.34 -9.21
C VAL A 107 14.52 21.40 -10.43
N GLU A 108 14.41 22.47 -11.23
CA GLU A 108 15.32 22.67 -12.36
C GLU A 108 16.69 23.13 -11.87
N ILE A 109 17.74 22.48 -12.35
CA ILE A 109 19.13 22.71 -11.92
C ILE A 109 20.08 23.18 -13.02
N THR A 110 19.57 23.37 -14.24
CA THR A 110 20.36 23.67 -15.45
C THR A 110 21.38 24.79 -15.26
N GLN A 111 21.00 25.86 -14.56
CA GLN A 111 21.84 27.04 -14.35
C GLN A 111 22.81 26.95 -13.16
N TYR A 112 22.74 25.88 -12.37
CA TYR A 112 23.50 25.76 -11.12
C TYR A 112 24.63 24.75 -11.18
N VAL A 113 24.76 24.00 -12.28
CA VAL A 113 25.74 22.90 -12.42
C VAL A 113 26.96 23.30 -13.23
N ASP A 114 28.09 22.69 -12.89
CA ASP A 114 29.29 22.65 -13.71
C ASP A 114 29.31 21.36 -14.52
N TYR A 115 29.71 21.44 -15.79
CA TYR A 115 29.79 20.28 -16.68
C TYR A 115 31.18 19.66 -16.63
N GLY A 116 31.24 18.33 -16.48
CA GLY A 116 32.47 17.56 -16.38
C GLY A 116 32.21 16.10 -16.04
N GLU A 117 33.22 15.26 -16.25
CA GLU A 117 33.17 13.82 -15.94
C GLU A 117 33.43 13.51 -14.45
N GLU A 118 33.94 14.50 -13.70
CA GLU A 118 34.21 14.37 -12.27
C GLU A 118 32.98 14.78 -11.42
N GLU A 119 32.83 14.19 -10.24
CA GLU A 119 31.74 14.50 -9.31
C GLU A 119 31.96 15.83 -8.55
N THR A 120 32.04 16.94 -9.29
CA THR A 120 32.32 18.28 -8.75
C THR A 120 31.07 19.02 -8.25
N ASN A 121 29.88 18.63 -8.73
CA ASN A 121 28.63 19.24 -8.30
C ASN A 121 28.17 18.68 -6.96
N VAL A 122 27.65 19.55 -6.10
CA VAL A 122 27.06 19.16 -4.82
C VAL A 122 25.59 19.53 -4.82
N LEU A 123 24.73 18.51 -4.71
CA LEU A 123 23.32 18.64 -4.37
C LEU A 123 23.19 18.58 -2.85
N ALA A 124 22.65 19.63 -2.22
CA ALA A 124 22.33 19.65 -0.80
C ALA A 124 20.81 19.82 -0.60
N VAL A 125 20.22 19.02 0.28
CA VAL A 125 18.79 19.04 0.57
C VAL A 125 18.62 19.23 2.07
N TYR A 126 18.11 20.40 2.45
CA TYR A 126 17.61 20.65 3.79
C TYR A 126 16.24 19.97 3.93
N VAL A 127 16.07 19.18 4.97
CA VAL A 127 14.82 18.47 5.26
C VAL A 127 14.36 18.82 6.67
N ASP A 128 13.17 19.41 6.76
CA ASP A 128 12.46 19.64 8.00
C ASP A 128 11.42 18.54 8.19
N SER A 129 11.65 17.69 9.19
CA SER A 129 10.77 16.56 9.55
C SER A 129 9.84 16.89 10.71
N THR A 130 9.72 18.16 11.10
CA THR A 130 8.80 18.60 12.16
C THR A 130 7.36 18.63 11.67
N GLU A 131 6.40 18.45 12.58
CA GLU A 131 4.97 18.45 12.26
C GLU A 131 4.43 19.87 12.14
N ARG A 132 4.71 20.47 10.98
CA ARG A 132 4.40 21.87 10.68
C ARG A 132 2.91 22.10 10.45
N ALA A 133 2.27 22.88 11.32
CA ALA A 133 0.84 23.21 11.21
C ALA A 133 0.44 23.90 9.89
N ASP A 134 1.38 24.48 9.12
CA ASP A 134 1.12 25.06 7.80
C ASP A 134 1.10 24.03 6.65
N ILE A 135 1.29 22.74 6.92
CA ILE A 135 1.43 21.68 5.89
C ILE A 135 0.49 20.50 6.21
N PRO A 136 -0.42 20.11 5.29
CA PRO A 136 -1.20 18.88 5.41
C PRO A 136 -0.29 17.64 5.49
N PRO A 137 -0.58 16.64 6.35
CA PRO A 137 -1.81 16.47 7.13
C PRO A 137 -1.76 17.10 8.54
N PHE A 138 -0.74 17.89 8.87
CA PHE A 138 -0.53 18.43 10.21
C PHE A 138 -1.43 19.62 10.53
N GLY A 139 -1.41 20.04 11.80
CA GLY A 139 -2.23 21.12 12.36
C GLY A 139 -3.23 20.62 13.42
N GLY A 140 -3.54 19.33 13.41
CA GLY A 140 -4.30 18.63 14.45
C GLY A 140 -3.63 17.33 14.88
N MET A 141 -4.41 16.46 15.55
CA MET A 141 -3.99 15.09 15.84
C MET A 141 -3.92 14.27 14.54
N VAL A 142 -3.13 13.21 14.51
CA VAL A 142 -3.01 12.29 13.37
C VAL A 142 -2.87 10.86 13.94
N ASP A 143 -3.69 9.90 13.49
CA ASP A 143 -3.56 8.49 13.90
C ASP A 143 -2.59 7.73 12.99
N TYR A 144 -1.39 8.27 12.78
CA TYR A 144 -0.25 7.63 12.14
C TYR A 144 0.98 8.54 12.23
N LEU A 145 2.18 7.95 12.24
CA LEU A 145 3.42 8.72 12.15
C LEU A 145 3.75 9.09 10.70
N CYS A 146 4.27 10.30 10.48
CA CYS A 146 4.75 10.74 9.17
C CYS A 146 6.23 10.42 8.94
N TYR A 147 7.01 10.23 10.02
CA TYR A 147 8.46 10.04 9.97
C TYR A 147 9.18 11.23 9.30
N GLY A 148 10.41 11.04 8.81
CA GLY A 148 11.19 12.10 8.17
C GLY A 148 12.16 11.55 7.14
N GLY A 149 12.58 12.38 6.18
CA GLY A 149 13.68 12.06 5.25
C GLY A 149 13.27 11.88 3.80
N ILE A 150 14.28 11.59 2.97
CA ILE A 150 14.10 11.28 1.54
C ILE A 150 13.74 9.79 1.42
N TYR A 151 12.45 9.51 1.64
CA TYR A 151 11.95 8.14 1.82
C TYR A 151 11.49 7.48 0.51
N ARG A 152 11.58 8.18 -0.63
CA ARG A 152 11.38 7.65 -1.98
C ARG A 152 12.57 8.03 -2.88
N ASP A 153 12.45 7.67 -4.15
CA ASP A 153 13.54 7.77 -5.11
C ASP A 153 13.83 9.22 -5.52
N VAL A 154 15.07 9.43 -5.97
CA VAL A 154 15.55 10.70 -6.52
C VAL A 154 16.20 10.42 -7.87
N THR A 155 15.86 11.23 -8.87
CA THR A 155 16.36 11.06 -10.25
C THR A 155 16.87 12.37 -10.80
N LEU A 156 18.07 12.36 -11.39
CA LEU A 156 18.51 13.43 -12.30
C LEU A 156 17.91 13.17 -13.68
N ARG A 157 17.02 14.06 -14.10
CA ARG A 157 16.37 14.02 -15.41
C ARG A 157 16.92 15.09 -16.32
N ALA A 158 17.51 14.67 -17.44
CA ALA A 158 17.91 15.55 -18.53
C ALA A 158 16.90 15.44 -19.69
N VAL A 159 16.39 16.57 -20.17
CA VAL A 159 15.43 16.64 -21.29
C VAL A 159 15.83 17.74 -22.28
N PRO A 160 15.51 17.59 -23.57
CA PRO A 160 15.66 18.68 -24.53
C PRO A 160 14.81 19.92 -24.17
N HIS A 161 15.15 21.05 -24.80
CA HIS A 161 14.41 22.31 -24.62
C HIS A 161 12.93 22.20 -25.00
N CYS A 162 12.61 21.40 -26.03
CA CYS A 162 11.25 20.96 -26.34
C CYS A 162 11.06 19.53 -25.84
N HIS A 163 10.22 19.33 -24.82
CA HIS A 163 10.03 18.02 -24.20
C HIS A 163 8.59 17.81 -23.75
N ILE A 164 8.25 16.54 -23.54
CA ILE A 164 6.96 16.09 -23.03
C ILE A 164 6.94 16.28 -21.51
N GLU A 165 6.01 17.08 -21.01
CA GLU A 165 5.79 17.26 -19.57
C GLU A 165 4.92 16.16 -18.99
N SER A 166 3.83 15.80 -19.68
CA SER A 166 2.93 14.74 -19.23
C SER A 166 2.19 14.08 -20.38
N VAL A 167 1.80 12.83 -20.17
CA VAL A 167 0.96 12.03 -21.06
C VAL A 167 -0.22 11.50 -20.25
N TYR A 168 -1.44 11.78 -20.71
CA TYR A 168 -2.65 11.15 -20.21
C TYR A 168 -3.26 10.28 -21.31
N ALA A 169 -3.16 8.97 -21.16
CA ALA A 169 -3.65 8.00 -22.13
C ALA A 169 -4.91 7.30 -21.58
N ARG A 170 -6.04 7.55 -22.24
CA ARG A 170 -7.39 7.24 -21.77
C ARG A 170 -8.11 6.29 -22.71
N PRO A 171 -8.31 5.03 -22.32
CA PRO A 171 -9.21 4.13 -23.02
C PRO A 171 -10.64 4.70 -23.09
N VAL A 172 -11.20 4.77 -24.29
CA VAL A 172 -12.60 5.14 -24.54
C VAL A 172 -13.25 4.09 -25.44
N SER A 173 -14.59 4.04 -25.49
CA SER A 173 -15.31 2.94 -26.17
C SER A 173 -14.81 1.56 -25.70
N VAL A 174 -14.59 1.39 -24.40
CA VAL A 174 -13.83 0.25 -23.87
C VAL A 174 -14.56 -1.08 -24.07
N LEU A 175 -15.89 -1.10 -23.99
CA LEU A 175 -16.68 -2.34 -24.07
C LEU A 175 -17.15 -2.69 -25.49
N THR A 176 -16.79 -1.89 -26.51
CA THR A 176 -17.10 -2.17 -27.92
C THR A 176 -16.04 -3.11 -28.53
N ALA A 177 -16.36 -3.68 -29.70
CA ALA A 177 -15.42 -4.51 -30.47
C ALA A 177 -14.22 -3.68 -30.99
N GLU A 178 -14.50 -2.46 -31.40
CA GLU A 178 -13.54 -1.45 -31.83
C GLU A 178 -13.36 -0.43 -30.71
N LYS A 179 -12.25 -0.53 -29.99
CA LYS A 179 -11.93 0.38 -28.88
C LYS A 179 -11.26 1.62 -29.42
N SER A 180 -11.20 2.65 -28.59
CA SER A 180 -10.47 3.86 -28.91
C SER A 180 -9.57 4.27 -27.74
N LEU A 181 -8.57 5.09 -28.03
CA LEU A 181 -7.63 5.61 -27.04
C LEU A 181 -7.45 7.11 -27.28
N GLN A 182 -7.90 7.90 -26.31
CA GLN A 182 -7.68 9.35 -26.30
C GLN A 182 -6.37 9.64 -25.56
N VAL A 183 -5.45 10.36 -26.20
CA VAL A 183 -4.13 10.68 -25.66
C VAL A 183 -3.98 12.19 -25.59
N ASP A 184 -3.91 12.71 -24.37
CA ASP A 184 -3.66 14.11 -24.08
C ASP A 184 -2.18 14.30 -23.72
N ILE A 185 -1.48 15.19 -24.42
CA ILE A 185 -0.03 15.39 -24.31
C ILE A 185 0.25 16.85 -23.98
N ALA A 186 0.96 17.08 -22.89
CA ALA A 186 1.51 18.39 -22.55
C ALA A 186 2.97 18.46 -23.02
N ILE A 187 3.30 19.48 -23.80
CA ILE A 187 4.65 19.73 -24.32
C ILE A 187 5.10 21.10 -23.80
N ALA A 188 6.27 21.14 -23.18
CA ALA A 188 6.96 22.37 -22.82
C ALA A 188 8.02 22.73 -23.85
N HIS A 189 8.23 24.04 -23.99
CA HIS A 189 9.27 24.61 -24.80
C HIS A 189 9.90 25.83 -24.13
N SER A 190 11.24 25.91 -24.10
CA SER A 190 11.99 27.02 -23.49
C SER A 190 11.85 28.35 -24.26
N ASP A 191 11.94 28.30 -25.58
CA ASP A 191 11.83 29.47 -26.48
C ASP A 191 10.62 29.39 -27.42
N ARG A 192 10.26 30.49 -28.10
CA ARG A 192 9.35 30.40 -29.25
C ARG A 192 10.10 29.78 -30.42
N MET A 193 9.84 28.51 -30.72
CA MET A 193 10.41 27.85 -31.89
C MET A 193 9.42 27.79 -33.05
N ASN A 194 9.69 28.54 -34.11
CA ASN A 194 8.99 28.37 -35.38
C ASN A 194 9.54 27.15 -36.15
N LYS A 195 9.68 25.99 -35.49
CA LYS A 195 10.11 24.74 -36.11
C LYS A 195 9.00 23.68 -36.06
N PRO A 196 8.86 22.86 -37.12
CA PRO A 196 7.95 21.72 -37.10
C PRO A 196 8.51 20.63 -36.19
N ILE A 197 7.67 20.10 -35.30
CA ILE A 197 7.94 18.91 -34.49
C ILE A 197 6.94 17.84 -34.92
N ASN A 198 7.45 16.63 -35.12
CA ASN A 198 6.62 15.46 -35.41
C ASN A 198 6.39 14.68 -34.12
N ILE A 199 5.14 14.35 -33.85
CA ILE A 199 4.72 13.55 -32.70
C ILE A 199 4.31 12.18 -33.21
N LEU A 200 4.88 11.15 -32.60
CA LEU A 200 4.51 9.76 -32.79
C LEU A 200 3.88 9.24 -31.50
N ILE A 201 2.65 8.74 -31.59
CA ILE A 201 2.03 7.95 -30.53
C ILE A 201 2.04 6.49 -30.98
N ALA A 202 2.53 5.58 -30.15
CA ALA A 202 2.50 4.15 -30.43
C ALA A 202 1.92 3.38 -29.24
N LEU A 203 0.97 2.49 -29.52
CA LEU A 203 0.38 1.57 -28.57
C LEU A 203 1.03 0.20 -28.71
N PHE A 204 1.60 -0.32 -27.62
CA PHE A 204 2.22 -1.65 -27.56
C PHE A 204 1.45 -2.55 -26.59
N ASP A 205 1.36 -3.84 -26.92
CA ASP A 205 0.88 -4.84 -25.97
C ASP A 205 1.97 -5.29 -24.98
N SER A 206 1.61 -6.13 -24.01
CA SER A 206 2.50 -6.69 -22.99
C SER A 206 3.68 -7.51 -23.54
N ARG A 207 3.67 -7.86 -24.84
CA ARG A 207 4.77 -8.55 -25.53
C ARG A 207 5.62 -7.60 -26.37
N ASN A 208 5.48 -6.29 -26.15
CA ASN A 208 6.10 -5.23 -26.94
C ASN A 208 5.74 -5.26 -28.45
N LYS A 209 4.62 -5.87 -28.82
CA LYS A 209 4.14 -5.81 -30.21
C LYS A 209 3.33 -4.51 -30.40
N LYS A 210 3.74 -3.69 -31.37
CA LYS A 210 3.01 -2.49 -31.78
C LYS A 210 1.62 -2.87 -32.32
N ARG A 211 0.58 -2.28 -31.76
CA ARG A 211 -0.84 -2.52 -32.07
C ARG A 211 -1.42 -1.43 -32.95
N ALA A 212 -1.03 -0.20 -32.71
CA ALA A 212 -1.45 0.97 -33.47
C ALA A 212 -0.40 2.07 -33.32
N GLU A 213 -0.42 3.01 -34.26
CA GLU A 213 0.36 4.24 -34.16
C GLU A 213 -0.39 5.41 -34.80
N LEU A 214 -0.05 6.62 -34.38
CA LEU A 214 -0.57 7.86 -34.92
C LEU A 214 0.58 8.86 -35.08
N HIS A 215 0.61 9.55 -36.22
CA HIS A 215 1.60 10.58 -36.51
C HIS A 215 0.92 11.94 -36.63
N LYS A 216 1.52 12.98 -36.03
CA LYS A 216 1.06 14.36 -36.16
C LYS A 216 2.25 15.29 -36.32
N SER A 217 2.22 16.14 -37.34
CA SER A 217 3.17 17.25 -37.47
C SER A 217 2.51 18.54 -37.01
N LEU A 218 3.23 19.36 -36.25
CA LEU A 218 2.78 20.69 -35.83
C LEU A 218 3.95 21.63 -35.58
N VAL A 219 3.68 22.93 -35.58
CA VAL A 219 4.67 23.97 -35.25
C VAL A 219 4.39 24.45 -33.82
N VAL A 220 5.38 24.33 -32.92
CA VAL A 220 5.24 24.74 -31.51
C VAL A 220 5.62 26.22 -31.34
N SER A 221 4.66 27.12 -31.57
CA SER A 221 4.91 28.57 -31.50
C SER A 221 4.72 29.20 -30.11
N VAL A 222 4.40 28.39 -29.09
CA VAL A 222 4.10 28.83 -27.72
C VAL A 222 4.96 28.07 -26.70
N PRO A 223 5.24 28.65 -25.51
CA PRO A 223 6.09 28.00 -24.49
C PRO A 223 5.50 26.72 -23.89
N SER A 224 4.18 26.54 -23.96
CA SER A 224 3.50 25.32 -23.52
C SER A 224 2.31 25.06 -24.43
N LEU A 225 2.11 23.80 -24.79
CA LEU A 225 1.05 23.33 -25.68
C LEU A 225 0.46 22.04 -25.13
N THR A 226 -0.86 21.99 -25.02
CA THR A 226 -1.60 20.74 -24.75
C THR A 226 -2.30 20.29 -26.02
N LEU A 227 -2.18 19.00 -26.34
CA LEU A 227 -2.76 18.38 -27.52
C LEU A 227 -3.62 17.20 -27.11
N SER A 228 -4.76 17.05 -27.76
CA SER A 228 -5.67 15.92 -27.60
C SER A 228 -5.76 15.17 -28.91
N MET A 229 -5.41 13.89 -28.92
CA MET A 229 -5.40 13.04 -30.11
C MET A 229 -6.15 11.73 -29.86
N LEU A 230 -6.92 11.28 -30.84
CA LEU A 230 -7.73 10.07 -30.75
C LEU A 230 -7.16 8.99 -31.68
N MET A 231 -6.91 7.80 -31.11
CA MET A 231 -6.61 6.59 -31.86
C MET A 231 -7.87 5.71 -31.87
N ASP A 232 -8.55 5.63 -33.01
CA ASP A 232 -9.79 4.87 -33.17
C ASP A 232 -9.58 3.48 -33.79
N GLU A 233 -10.66 2.70 -33.87
CA GLU A 233 -10.73 1.40 -34.57
C GLU A 233 -9.71 0.37 -34.03
N LEU A 234 -9.38 0.44 -32.73
CA LEU A 234 -8.44 -0.46 -32.09
C LEU A 234 -9.08 -1.83 -31.86
N THR A 235 -8.73 -2.80 -32.70
CA THR A 235 -9.28 -4.17 -32.66
C THR A 235 -8.36 -5.17 -31.94
N GLY A 236 -8.96 -6.24 -31.43
CA GLY A 236 -8.25 -7.35 -30.79
C GLY A 236 -7.50 -6.97 -29.51
N LEU A 237 -7.93 -5.90 -28.84
CA LEU A 237 -7.47 -5.50 -27.52
C LEU A 237 -8.29 -6.20 -26.44
N LYS A 238 -7.64 -6.59 -25.35
CA LYS A 238 -8.25 -7.29 -24.23
C LYS A 238 -8.55 -6.32 -23.09
N LEU A 239 -9.55 -6.65 -22.29
CA LEU A 239 -9.89 -5.89 -21.10
C LEU A 239 -8.93 -6.21 -19.95
N TRP A 240 -8.64 -5.20 -19.15
CA TRP A 240 -8.06 -5.37 -17.83
C TRP A 240 -9.15 -5.85 -16.86
N THR A 241 -8.85 -6.91 -16.11
CA THR A 241 -9.75 -7.56 -15.14
C THR A 241 -8.95 -7.97 -13.91
N LEU A 242 -9.63 -8.39 -12.83
CA LEU A 242 -8.94 -8.81 -11.60
C LEU A 242 -8.16 -10.12 -11.75
N GLU A 243 -8.58 -11.00 -12.65
CA GLU A 243 -7.96 -12.31 -12.90
C GLU A 243 -6.98 -12.26 -14.08
N LYS A 244 -7.27 -11.41 -15.07
CA LYS A 244 -6.45 -11.19 -16.27
C LYS A 244 -6.21 -9.69 -16.45
N PRO A 245 -5.27 -9.10 -15.70
CA PRO A 245 -4.94 -7.68 -15.79
C PRO A 245 -4.11 -7.39 -17.05
N GLU A 246 -4.77 -7.38 -18.22
CA GLU A 246 -4.09 -7.11 -19.49
C GLU A 246 -3.67 -5.63 -19.58
N LEU A 247 -2.36 -5.41 -19.72
CA LEU A 247 -1.73 -4.09 -19.74
C LEU A 247 -1.16 -3.78 -21.13
N TYR A 248 -1.17 -2.49 -21.45
CA TYR A 248 -0.60 -1.92 -22.66
C TYR A 248 0.34 -0.78 -22.29
N ARG A 249 1.25 -0.45 -23.20
CA ARG A 249 2.17 0.67 -23.08
C ARG A 249 1.90 1.67 -24.20
N VAL A 250 1.62 2.91 -23.82
CA VAL A 250 1.51 4.04 -24.76
C VAL A 250 2.82 4.78 -24.70
N GLU A 251 3.48 4.89 -25.85
CA GLU A 251 4.72 5.65 -26.02
C GLU A 251 4.42 6.88 -26.87
N VAL A 252 4.79 8.05 -26.35
CA VAL A 252 4.73 9.31 -27.07
C VAL A 252 6.16 9.76 -27.32
N SER A 253 6.51 9.98 -28.59
CA SER A 253 7.82 10.46 -28.99
C SER A 253 7.72 11.77 -29.75
N LEU A 254 8.60 12.71 -29.45
CA LEU A 254 8.86 13.91 -30.25
C LEU A 254 10.02 13.62 -31.20
N LEU A 255 9.88 13.99 -32.46
CA LEU A 255 10.88 13.83 -33.49
C LEU A 255 11.23 15.17 -34.11
N GLU A 256 12.54 15.43 -34.20
CA GLU A 256 13.16 16.54 -34.91
C GLU A 256 14.02 15.99 -36.05
N ASP A 257 13.84 16.49 -37.27
CA ASP A 257 14.55 16.03 -38.48
C ASP A 257 14.52 14.50 -38.68
N GLY A 258 13.44 13.85 -38.23
CA GLY A 258 13.23 12.41 -38.32
C GLY A 258 13.89 11.58 -37.21
N ALA A 259 14.60 12.19 -36.26
CA ALA A 259 15.19 11.52 -35.11
C ALA A 259 14.40 11.80 -33.82
N VAL A 260 14.26 10.79 -32.95
CA VAL A 260 13.59 10.95 -31.65
C VAL A 260 14.42 11.86 -30.73
N CYS A 261 13.86 12.99 -30.32
CA CYS A 261 14.48 13.93 -29.38
C CYS A 261 13.95 13.78 -27.95
N ASP A 262 12.69 13.37 -27.77
CA ASP A 262 12.14 13.03 -26.45
C ASP A 262 11.16 11.87 -26.55
N SER A 263 11.05 11.07 -25.49
CA SER A 263 10.08 9.98 -25.41
C SER A 263 9.62 9.77 -23.96
N VAL A 264 8.31 9.63 -23.79
CA VAL A 264 7.67 9.28 -22.51
C VAL A 264 6.72 8.12 -22.76
N SER A 265 6.78 7.12 -21.89
CA SER A 265 5.84 6.00 -21.93
C SER A 265 5.00 5.94 -20.67
N THR A 266 3.72 5.62 -20.83
CA THR A 266 2.82 5.31 -19.73
C THR A 266 2.14 3.96 -19.93
N ARG A 267 1.79 3.32 -18.83
CA ARG A 267 1.07 2.05 -18.81
C ARG A 267 -0.42 2.33 -18.69
N ILE A 268 -1.23 1.57 -19.43
CA ILE A 268 -2.69 1.65 -19.36
C ILE A 268 -3.32 0.25 -19.34
N GLY A 269 -4.58 0.18 -18.94
CA GLY A 269 -5.42 -1.01 -19.08
C GLY A 269 -6.82 -0.62 -19.56
N PHE A 270 -7.40 -1.39 -20.49
CA PHE A 270 -8.74 -1.15 -20.99
C PHE A 270 -9.78 -1.69 -20.01
N ARG A 271 -10.39 -0.84 -19.20
CA ARG A 271 -11.50 -1.23 -18.32
C ARG A 271 -12.53 -0.12 -18.10
N VAL A 272 -13.72 -0.49 -17.69
CA VAL A 272 -14.76 0.41 -17.17
C VAL A 272 -15.01 0.06 -15.71
N ALA A 273 -15.01 1.04 -14.82
CA ALA A 273 -15.31 0.85 -13.40
C ALA A 273 -16.33 1.90 -12.98
N GLU A 274 -17.48 1.46 -12.47
CA GLU A 274 -18.64 2.32 -12.25
C GLU A 274 -19.26 2.02 -10.89
N PHE A 275 -19.39 3.05 -10.07
CA PHE A 275 -20.21 3.07 -8.87
C PHE A 275 -21.59 3.63 -9.22
N THR A 276 -22.62 2.85 -8.95
CA THR A 276 -24.02 3.21 -9.17
C THR A 276 -24.82 2.99 -7.88
N PRO A 277 -26.04 3.55 -7.76
CA PRO A 277 -26.93 3.21 -6.65
C PRO A 277 -27.23 1.71 -6.52
N GLU A 278 -27.13 0.95 -7.61
CA GLU A 278 -27.32 -0.50 -7.67
C GLU A 278 -26.09 -1.32 -7.24
N GLY A 279 -24.92 -0.68 -7.11
CA GLY A 279 -23.67 -1.31 -6.72
C GLY A 279 -22.47 -0.91 -7.59
N PHE A 280 -21.35 -1.62 -7.41
CA PHE A 280 -20.14 -1.43 -8.20
C PHE A 280 -20.08 -2.42 -9.36
N PHE A 281 -19.66 -1.93 -10.53
CA PHE A 281 -19.52 -2.69 -11.76
C PHE A 281 -18.11 -2.57 -12.31
N LEU A 282 -17.50 -3.71 -12.66
CA LEU A 282 -16.26 -3.77 -13.42
C LEU A 282 -16.54 -4.40 -14.78
N ASN A 283 -16.28 -3.64 -15.85
CA ASN A 283 -16.55 -4.02 -17.23
C ASN A 283 -18.01 -4.46 -17.46
N GLY A 284 -18.95 -3.74 -16.85
CA GLY A 284 -20.39 -4.00 -16.93
C GLY A 284 -20.88 -5.20 -16.10
N LYS A 285 -20.01 -5.83 -15.30
CA LYS A 285 -20.38 -6.95 -14.41
C LYS A 285 -20.42 -6.49 -12.95
N PRO A 286 -21.47 -6.84 -12.19
CA PRO A 286 -21.53 -6.49 -10.77
C PRO A 286 -20.39 -7.17 -10.02
N LEU A 287 -19.76 -6.42 -9.13
CA LEU A 287 -18.66 -6.89 -8.30
C LEU A 287 -18.79 -6.28 -6.90
N LYS A 288 -18.93 -7.14 -5.89
CA LYS A 288 -18.91 -6.68 -4.50
C LYS A 288 -17.48 -6.38 -4.08
N LEU A 289 -17.24 -5.16 -3.62
CA LEU A 289 -15.92 -4.74 -3.14
C LEU A 289 -15.65 -5.29 -1.73
N ARG A 290 -14.52 -5.98 -1.57
CA ARG A 290 -14.04 -6.54 -0.31
C ARG A 290 -12.58 -6.15 -0.17
N GLY A 291 -12.30 -5.23 0.74
CA GLY A 291 -10.99 -4.60 0.85
C GLY A 291 -10.49 -4.39 2.26
N LEU A 292 -9.27 -3.85 2.33
CA LEU A 292 -8.62 -3.41 3.56
C LEU A 292 -7.92 -2.07 3.33
N ASN A 293 -7.80 -1.27 4.39
CA ASN A 293 -6.98 -0.06 4.42
C ASN A 293 -5.52 -0.43 4.62
N ARG A 294 -4.59 0.25 3.92
CA ARG A 294 -3.15 -0.02 3.99
C ARG A 294 -2.37 1.26 4.19
N HIS A 295 -1.57 1.32 5.26
CA HIS A 295 -0.49 2.31 5.42
C HIS A 295 0.79 1.86 4.69
N GLN A 296 1.66 2.81 4.36
CA GLN A 296 3.01 2.53 3.82
C GLN A 296 4.09 2.39 4.91
N SER A 297 3.70 2.33 6.20
CA SER A 297 4.62 2.24 7.33
C SER A 297 5.12 0.81 7.58
N PHE A 298 6.38 0.74 8.01
CA PHE A 298 7.07 -0.47 8.41
C PHE A 298 7.78 -0.27 9.75
N PRO A 299 7.95 -1.35 10.55
CA PRO A 299 8.75 -1.32 11.76
C PRO A 299 10.13 -0.70 11.54
N TYR A 300 10.54 0.12 12.50
CA TYR A 300 11.84 0.79 12.57
C TYR A 300 12.07 1.88 11.52
N ILE A 301 11.86 1.60 10.24
CA ILE A 301 12.28 2.48 9.14
C ILE A 301 11.16 3.39 8.59
N GLY A 302 9.94 3.25 9.10
CA GLY A 302 8.80 4.08 8.68
C GLY A 302 8.47 3.86 7.20
N TYR A 303 8.51 4.94 6.41
CA TYR A 303 8.12 4.91 4.99
C TYR A 303 9.25 4.52 4.03
N ALA A 304 10.51 4.49 4.48
CA ALA A 304 11.68 4.36 3.62
C ALA A 304 11.98 2.91 3.19
N MET A 305 11.00 2.26 2.55
CA MET A 305 11.11 0.90 2.01
C MET A 305 11.17 0.88 0.47
N PRO A 306 12.06 0.06 -0.13
CA PRO A 306 12.29 0.03 -1.57
C PRO A 306 11.17 -0.67 -2.35
N GLN A 307 11.23 -0.56 -3.68
CA GLN A 307 10.27 -1.11 -4.65
C GLN A 307 9.72 -2.49 -4.28
N ARG A 308 10.59 -3.49 -4.05
CA ARG A 308 10.16 -4.87 -3.77
C ARG A 308 9.22 -4.97 -2.58
N VAL A 309 9.50 -4.22 -1.51
CA VAL A 309 8.71 -4.28 -0.27
C VAL A 309 7.33 -3.64 -0.49
N GLN A 310 7.27 -2.56 -1.28
CA GLN A 310 5.99 -1.95 -1.69
C GLN A 310 5.16 -2.93 -2.53
N GLN A 311 5.78 -3.60 -3.50
CA GLN A 311 5.12 -4.62 -4.33
C GLN A 311 4.64 -5.81 -3.49
N LYS A 312 5.43 -6.23 -2.49
CA LYS A 312 5.07 -7.36 -1.62
C LYS A 312 3.83 -7.07 -0.78
N ASP A 313 3.61 -5.84 -0.31
CA ASP A 313 2.36 -5.48 0.38
C ASP A 313 1.14 -5.65 -0.56
N ALA A 314 1.24 -5.25 -1.84
CA ALA A 314 0.18 -5.48 -2.83
C ALA A 314 -0.05 -6.98 -3.08
N ASP A 315 1.02 -7.78 -3.16
CA ASP A 315 0.93 -9.24 -3.31
C ASP A 315 0.26 -9.90 -2.10
N ILE A 316 0.56 -9.45 -0.88
CA ILE A 316 -0.08 -9.96 0.35
C ILE A 316 -1.58 -9.68 0.30
N LEU A 317 -1.98 -8.45 -0.04
CA LEU A 317 -3.39 -8.07 -0.16
C LEU A 317 -4.12 -8.93 -1.21
N LYS A 318 -3.56 -9.04 -2.41
CA LYS A 318 -4.20 -9.75 -3.52
C LYS A 318 -4.21 -11.27 -3.34
N TYR A 319 -3.07 -11.87 -3.04
CA TYR A 319 -2.88 -13.33 -3.12
C TYR A 319 -2.93 -14.03 -1.76
N GLU A 320 -2.45 -13.40 -0.69
CA GLU A 320 -2.52 -14.00 0.65
C GLU A 320 -3.87 -13.72 1.32
N LEU A 321 -4.42 -12.50 1.17
CA LEU A 321 -5.69 -12.10 1.76
C LEU A 321 -6.88 -12.20 0.79
N GLY A 322 -6.67 -12.28 -0.53
CA GLY A 322 -7.77 -12.44 -1.47
C GLY A 322 -8.72 -11.23 -1.55
N VAL A 323 -8.22 -10.02 -1.23
CA VAL A 323 -9.01 -8.79 -1.39
C VAL A 323 -9.00 -8.31 -2.84
N ASN A 324 -10.08 -7.64 -3.25
CA ASN A 324 -10.21 -7.11 -4.62
C ASN A 324 -10.04 -5.59 -4.70
N ILE A 325 -10.02 -4.89 -3.56
CA ILE A 325 -9.74 -3.46 -3.46
C ILE A 325 -8.86 -3.14 -2.25
N VAL A 326 -8.02 -2.12 -2.37
CA VAL A 326 -7.26 -1.52 -1.27
C VAL A 326 -7.50 -0.02 -1.23
N ARG A 327 -7.53 0.55 -0.03
CA ARG A 327 -7.52 2.01 0.17
C ARG A 327 -6.16 2.47 0.70
N THR A 328 -5.60 3.52 0.11
CA THR A 328 -4.29 4.09 0.49
C THR A 328 -4.43 5.08 1.66
N SER A 329 -4.75 4.56 2.85
CA SER A 329 -4.95 5.37 4.05
C SER A 329 -3.64 6.05 4.51
N HIS A 330 -3.54 7.37 4.62
CA HIS A 330 -4.47 8.42 4.19
C HIS A 330 -3.75 9.47 3.35
N TYR A 331 -3.14 8.99 2.25
CA TYR A 331 -2.23 9.76 1.42
C TYR A 331 -1.87 8.99 0.13
N PRO A 332 -1.38 9.70 -0.92
CA PRO A 332 -0.84 9.07 -2.12
C PRO A 332 0.35 8.17 -1.80
N GLN A 333 0.32 6.94 -2.32
CA GLN A 333 1.33 5.93 -1.99
C GLN A 333 2.42 5.83 -3.07
N SER A 334 3.36 4.90 -2.86
CA SER A 334 4.47 4.69 -3.78
C SER A 334 3.96 4.25 -5.15
N PRO A 335 4.45 4.84 -6.26
CA PRO A 335 4.14 4.36 -7.60
C PRO A 335 4.42 2.85 -7.78
N TYR A 336 5.43 2.31 -7.09
CA TYR A 336 5.71 0.87 -7.10
C TYR A 336 4.58 0.00 -6.54
N PHE A 337 3.82 0.50 -5.58
CA PHE A 337 2.63 -0.17 -5.06
C PHE A 337 1.49 -0.12 -6.09
N LEU A 338 1.27 1.04 -6.70
CA LEU A 338 0.21 1.26 -7.71
C LEU A 338 0.47 0.47 -9.00
N ASP A 339 1.71 0.51 -9.50
CA ASP A 339 2.19 -0.30 -10.62
C ASP A 339 1.93 -1.79 -10.36
N ARG A 340 2.16 -2.24 -9.13
CA ARG A 340 1.92 -3.63 -8.78
C ARG A 340 0.43 -3.95 -8.75
N CYS A 341 -0.41 -3.05 -8.25
CA CYS A 341 -1.85 -3.20 -8.28
C CYS A 341 -2.38 -3.35 -9.71
N ASP A 342 -1.84 -2.57 -10.66
CA ASP A 342 -2.14 -2.72 -12.08
C ASP A 342 -1.77 -4.12 -12.61
N GLU A 343 -0.57 -4.60 -12.26
CA GLU A 343 -0.02 -5.88 -12.74
C GLU A 343 -0.75 -7.11 -12.22
N ILE A 344 -1.36 -7.01 -11.04
CA ILE A 344 -1.97 -8.16 -10.34
C ILE A 344 -3.49 -8.11 -10.29
N GLY A 345 -4.12 -7.06 -10.82
CA GLY A 345 -5.57 -6.94 -10.80
C GLY A 345 -6.11 -6.64 -9.40
N LEU A 346 -5.54 -5.64 -8.72
CA LEU A 346 -6.02 -5.14 -7.42
C LEU A 346 -6.56 -3.71 -7.63
N LEU A 347 -7.83 -3.47 -7.29
CA LEU A 347 -8.43 -2.14 -7.41
C LEU A 347 -7.90 -1.22 -6.30
N VAL A 348 -7.82 0.08 -6.58
CA VAL A 348 -7.30 1.08 -5.65
C VAL A 348 -8.30 2.21 -5.47
N PHE A 349 -8.52 2.58 -4.22
CA PHE A 349 -9.08 3.86 -3.80
C PHE A 349 -7.94 4.71 -3.24
N GLU A 350 -7.51 5.73 -3.99
CA GLU A 350 -6.41 6.62 -3.59
C GLU A 350 -6.94 8.00 -3.18
N GLU A 351 -6.34 8.61 -2.16
CA GLU A 351 -6.82 9.85 -1.55
C GLU A 351 -5.70 10.83 -1.21
N MET A 352 -6.05 12.12 -1.12
CA MET A 352 -5.11 13.16 -0.73
C MET A 352 -4.63 13.02 0.71
N PRO A 353 -3.46 13.59 1.08
CA PRO A 353 -2.96 13.56 2.45
C PRO A 353 -3.91 14.24 3.43
N GLY A 354 -4.33 13.55 4.50
CA GLY A 354 -5.16 14.20 5.50
C GLY A 354 -5.65 13.30 6.63
N TRP A 355 -5.84 13.89 7.81
CA TRP A 355 -6.51 13.23 8.94
C TRP A 355 -7.26 14.28 9.77
N GLN A 356 -8.59 14.30 9.65
CA GLN A 356 -9.60 15.12 10.34
C GLN A 356 -9.46 16.65 10.26
N HIS A 357 -8.27 17.19 10.52
CA HIS A 357 -7.98 18.61 10.58
C HIS A 357 -8.08 19.29 9.21
N ILE A 358 -8.70 20.46 9.20
CA ILE A 358 -8.68 21.40 8.06
C ILE A 358 -8.03 22.68 8.57
N GLY A 359 -6.94 23.09 7.93
CA GLY A 359 -6.20 24.31 8.26
C GLY A 359 -6.80 25.57 7.63
N ASP A 360 -6.01 26.64 7.66
CA ASP A 360 -6.34 27.92 7.01
C ASP A 360 -6.31 27.83 5.46
N SER A 361 -6.50 28.95 4.78
CA SER A 361 -6.53 28.99 3.32
C SER A 361 -5.21 28.52 2.69
N ALA A 362 -4.05 28.86 3.28
CA ALA A 362 -2.76 28.45 2.75
C ALA A 362 -2.55 26.92 2.88
N TRP A 363 -3.03 26.34 3.97
CA TRP A 363 -3.07 24.90 4.17
C TRP A 363 -4.01 24.21 3.17
N GLN A 364 -5.18 24.79 2.91
CA GLN A 364 -6.15 24.30 1.92
C GLN A 364 -5.61 24.39 0.48
N ASP A 365 -4.85 25.44 0.16
CA ASP A 365 -4.18 25.59 -1.13
C ASP A 365 -3.16 24.47 -1.37
N ILE A 366 -2.38 24.10 -0.33
CA ILE A 366 -1.47 22.94 -0.41
C ILE A 366 -2.25 21.64 -0.61
N SER A 367 -3.40 21.47 0.05
CA SER A 367 -4.25 20.29 -0.15
C SER A 367 -4.82 20.21 -1.57
N CYS A 368 -5.25 21.34 -2.14
CA CYS A 368 -5.67 21.43 -3.54
C CYS A 368 -4.53 21.05 -4.48
N GLU A 369 -3.31 21.52 -4.21
CA GLU A 369 -2.13 21.16 -5.00
C GLU A 369 -1.74 19.69 -4.86
N ASN A 370 -1.90 19.10 -3.66
CA ASN A 370 -1.71 17.67 -3.46
C ASN A 370 -2.66 16.84 -4.33
N ILE A 371 -3.93 17.24 -4.45
CA ILE A 371 -4.88 16.58 -5.36
C ILE A 371 -4.42 16.70 -6.80
N ARG A 372 -4.02 17.91 -7.25
CA ARG A 372 -3.53 18.10 -8.62
C ARG A 372 -2.39 17.15 -8.94
N LYS A 373 -1.38 17.11 -8.08
CA LYS A 373 -0.19 16.30 -8.26
C LYS A 373 -0.48 14.80 -8.18
N MET A 374 -1.32 14.37 -7.24
CA MET A 374 -1.77 12.98 -7.13
C MET A 374 -2.44 12.54 -8.44
N ILE A 375 -3.48 13.24 -8.88
CA ILE A 375 -4.24 12.85 -10.08
C ILE A 375 -3.35 12.91 -11.33
N VAL A 376 -2.54 13.95 -11.50
CA VAL A 376 -1.65 14.06 -12.67
C VAL A 376 -0.62 12.91 -12.72
N ARG A 377 -0.07 12.51 -11.56
CA ARG A 377 0.86 11.39 -11.45
C ARG A 377 0.18 10.07 -11.80
N ASP A 378 -1.03 9.86 -11.28
CA ASP A 378 -1.59 8.51 -11.13
C ASP A 378 -2.77 8.19 -12.08
N ARG A 379 -3.30 9.17 -12.81
CA ARG A 379 -4.49 9.02 -13.71
C ARG A 379 -4.36 7.99 -14.83
N ASN A 380 -3.17 7.44 -15.10
CA ASN A 380 -2.99 6.37 -16.07
C ASN A 380 -3.16 4.96 -15.48
N HIS A 381 -3.12 4.79 -14.15
CA HIS A 381 -3.25 3.49 -13.50
C HIS A 381 -4.66 2.90 -13.70
N PRO A 382 -4.81 1.74 -14.36
CA PRO A 382 -6.10 1.04 -14.42
C PRO A 382 -6.56 0.57 -13.03
N SER A 383 -5.66 0.30 -12.08
CA SER A 383 -6.07 -0.13 -10.73
C SER A 383 -6.90 0.92 -9.99
N ILE A 384 -6.61 2.22 -10.15
CA ILE A 384 -7.30 3.29 -9.42
C ILE A 384 -8.69 3.52 -9.99
N ILE A 385 -9.72 3.35 -9.17
CA ILE A 385 -11.13 3.47 -9.57
C ILE A 385 -11.89 4.61 -8.89
N LEU A 386 -11.32 5.21 -7.85
CA LEU A 386 -11.98 6.23 -7.03
C LEU A 386 -10.93 7.19 -6.48
N TRP A 387 -11.21 8.50 -6.55
CA TRP A 387 -10.36 9.56 -6.00
C TRP A 387 -10.94 10.12 -4.70
N GLY A 388 -10.16 10.10 -3.62
CA GLY A 388 -10.52 10.66 -2.33
C GLY A 388 -10.16 12.13 -2.25
N VAL A 389 -11.17 12.99 -2.36
CA VAL A 389 -11.01 14.45 -2.47
C VAL A 389 -11.45 15.21 -1.22
N ARG A 390 -11.67 14.48 -0.12
CA ARG A 390 -11.89 15.03 1.23
C ARG A 390 -10.76 14.62 2.15
N ILE A 391 -10.51 15.45 3.15
CA ILE A 391 -9.59 15.08 4.24
C ILE A 391 -10.29 13.97 5.01
N ASN A 392 -9.57 12.86 5.27
CA ASN A 392 -10.15 11.70 5.94
C ASN A 392 -10.87 12.12 7.23
N GLU A 393 -12.16 11.80 7.34
CA GLU A 393 -12.98 12.03 8.54
C GLU A 393 -13.11 13.50 8.99
N SER A 394 -12.86 14.45 8.10
CA SER A 394 -13.09 15.86 8.43
C SER A 394 -14.58 16.18 8.60
N PRO A 395 -14.91 17.28 9.29
CA PRO A 395 -16.18 17.96 9.13
C PRO A 395 -16.44 18.39 7.67
N ASP A 396 -17.67 18.79 7.37
CA ASP A 396 -17.98 19.47 6.12
C ASP A 396 -17.30 20.85 6.04
N CYS A 397 -16.81 21.19 4.85
CA CYS A 397 -16.23 22.48 4.51
C CYS A 397 -16.59 22.80 3.06
N THR A 398 -17.72 23.46 2.87
CA THR A 398 -18.39 23.62 1.57
C THR A 398 -17.48 24.16 0.48
N ASP A 399 -16.88 25.35 0.67
CA ASP A 399 -16.06 26.01 -0.35
C ASP A 399 -14.81 25.19 -0.71
N PHE A 400 -14.14 24.62 0.30
CA PHE A 400 -12.96 23.80 0.10
C PHE A 400 -13.31 22.53 -0.69
N TYR A 401 -14.38 21.82 -0.34
CA TYR A 401 -14.72 20.57 -1.03
C TYR A 401 -15.39 20.75 -2.38
N GLN A 402 -16.04 21.88 -2.64
CA GLN A 402 -16.41 22.26 -4.00
C GLN A 402 -15.15 22.46 -4.86
N GLN A 403 -14.13 23.14 -4.33
CA GLN A 403 -12.87 23.35 -5.02
C GLN A 403 -12.11 22.05 -5.29
N THR A 404 -12.00 21.15 -4.31
CA THR A 404 -11.29 19.87 -4.50
C THR A 404 -12.01 18.95 -5.49
N ASN A 405 -13.34 18.87 -5.45
CA ASN A 405 -14.12 18.12 -6.43
C ASN A 405 -14.00 18.71 -7.84
N MET A 406 -14.03 20.03 -7.98
CA MET A 406 -13.85 20.70 -9.27
C MET A 406 -12.48 20.37 -9.87
N ILE A 407 -11.41 20.50 -9.09
CA ILE A 407 -10.05 20.15 -9.52
C ILE A 407 -9.98 18.70 -10.00
N ALA A 408 -10.55 17.76 -9.23
CA ALA A 408 -10.52 16.35 -9.61
C ALA A 408 -11.27 16.07 -10.91
N ARG A 409 -12.47 16.65 -11.08
CA ARG A 409 -13.27 16.51 -12.32
C ARG A 409 -12.60 17.17 -13.52
N GLU A 410 -11.89 18.29 -13.35
CA GLU A 410 -11.13 18.92 -14.42
C GLU A 410 -9.95 18.06 -14.89
N LEU A 411 -9.24 17.41 -13.96
CA LEU A 411 -8.04 16.63 -14.26
C LEU A 411 -8.33 15.20 -14.71
N ASP A 412 -9.43 14.61 -14.22
CA ASP A 412 -9.87 13.26 -14.56
C ASP A 412 -11.41 13.11 -14.46
N PRO A 413 -12.17 13.52 -15.48
CA PRO A 413 -13.64 13.45 -15.46
C PRO A 413 -14.19 12.02 -15.65
N TYR A 414 -13.33 11.00 -15.78
CA TYR A 414 -13.74 9.63 -16.11
C TYR A 414 -13.72 8.69 -14.91
N ARG A 415 -13.02 9.07 -13.84
CA ARG A 415 -13.09 8.36 -12.56
C ARG A 415 -13.97 9.14 -11.62
N GLN A 416 -14.75 8.40 -10.86
CA GLN A 416 -15.62 8.97 -9.85
C GLN A 416 -14.80 9.49 -8.67
N THR A 417 -15.33 10.49 -7.97
CA THR A 417 -14.80 10.98 -6.70
C THR A 417 -15.55 10.39 -5.51
N GLY A 418 -14.82 10.22 -4.41
CA GLY A 418 -15.33 9.92 -3.09
C GLY A 418 -14.66 10.84 -2.07
N GLY A 419 -15.08 10.76 -0.82
CA GLY A 419 -14.57 11.61 0.24
C GLY A 419 -14.93 11.04 1.59
N VAL A 420 -13.95 10.39 2.22
CA VAL A 420 -14.17 9.54 3.39
C VAL A 420 -14.60 10.38 4.59
N ARG A 421 -15.69 9.95 5.23
CA ARG A 421 -16.29 10.61 6.39
C ARG A 421 -16.78 9.58 7.40
N CYS A 422 -16.90 10.00 8.66
CA CYS A 422 -17.50 9.20 9.74
C CYS A 422 -18.80 9.83 10.30
N ILE A 423 -19.29 10.90 9.66
CA ILE A 423 -20.47 11.67 10.07
C ILE A 423 -21.69 11.41 9.18
N GLU A 424 -22.88 11.49 9.77
CA GLU A 424 -24.16 11.35 9.08
C GLU A 424 -24.62 12.68 8.46
N LYS A 425 -25.46 12.61 7.43
CA LYS A 425 -26.10 13.75 6.74
C LYS A 425 -25.11 14.80 6.24
N SER A 426 -23.92 14.36 5.87
CA SER A 426 -22.84 15.21 5.38
C SER A 426 -23.09 15.64 3.94
N GLU A 427 -22.64 16.85 3.60
CA GLU A 427 -22.70 17.40 2.25
C GLU A 427 -21.98 16.49 1.25
N CYS A 428 -22.64 16.11 0.16
CA CYS A 428 -22.11 15.19 -0.84
C CYS A 428 -22.00 15.89 -2.20
N PHE A 429 -20.80 16.37 -2.52
CA PHE A 429 -20.44 16.91 -3.84
C PHE A 429 -19.83 15.83 -4.75
N GLU A 430 -19.30 14.79 -4.11
CA GLU A 430 -18.65 13.64 -4.72
C GLU A 430 -19.65 12.71 -5.41
N ASP A 431 -19.14 11.82 -6.25
CA ASP A 431 -19.98 10.85 -6.98
C ASP A 431 -20.36 9.62 -6.12
N VAL A 432 -19.58 9.32 -5.08
CA VAL A 432 -19.77 8.17 -4.17
C VAL A 432 -19.79 8.62 -2.71
N TYR A 433 -20.84 8.26 -1.97
CA TYR A 433 -20.92 8.48 -0.53
C TYR A 433 -20.07 7.41 0.19
N THR A 434 -18.83 7.74 0.48
CA THR A 434 -17.86 6.90 1.18
C THR A 434 -17.93 7.10 2.69
N MET A 435 -18.31 6.07 3.44
CA MET A 435 -18.58 6.16 4.89
C MET A 435 -17.73 5.19 5.71
N ASN A 436 -17.14 5.70 6.77
CA ASN A 436 -16.60 4.91 7.87
C ASN A 436 -17.75 4.50 8.80
N ASP A 437 -18.09 3.21 8.82
CA ASP A 437 -19.23 2.69 9.59
C ASP A 437 -18.76 1.83 10.76
N PHE A 438 -18.52 2.51 11.88
CA PHE A 438 -18.05 1.90 13.13
C PHE A 438 -19.18 1.40 14.05
N ILE A 439 -20.43 1.29 13.57
CA ILE A 439 -21.57 0.95 14.45
C ILE A 439 -21.39 -0.41 15.16
N TYR A 440 -20.87 -1.42 14.46
CA TYR A 440 -20.77 -2.77 14.99
C TYR A 440 -19.60 -2.91 15.97
N GLY A 441 -19.93 -3.19 17.23
CA GLY A 441 -18.96 -3.32 18.32
C GLY A 441 -18.75 -2.05 19.15
N SER A 442 -19.23 -0.89 18.67
CA SER A 442 -19.08 0.42 19.35
C SER A 442 -19.67 0.52 20.75
N GLN A 443 -20.54 -0.42 21.14
CA GLN A 443 -21.17 -0.48 22.47
C GLN A 443 -20.66 -1.63 23.36
N GLY A 444 -19.52 -2.24 23.03
CA GLY A 444 -18.80 -3.17 23.91
C GLY A 444 -19.44 -4.56 24.11
N LEU A 445 -20.55 -4.87 23.43
CA LEU A 445 -21.27 -6.14 23.27
C LEU A 445 -22.52 -5.80 22.40
N PRO A 446 -23.27 -6.77 21.82
CA PRO A 446 -24.29 -6.49 20.82
C PRO A 446 -25.28 -5.41 21.26
N ALA A 447 -25.34 -4.31 20.49
CA ALA A 447 -26.31 -3.24 20.71
C ALA A 447 -27.73 -3.80 20.56
N CYS A 448 -28.36 -4.11 21.68
CA CYS A 448 -29.80 -4.23 21.79
C CYS A 448 -30.41 -2.87 21.46
N THR A 449 -30.72 -2.65 20.19
CA THR A 449 -31.79 -1.72 19.82
C THR A 449 -33.12 -2.47 19.93
N ALA A 450 -34.19 -1.74 20.25
CA ALA A 450 -35.53 -2.30 20.34
C ALA A 450 -35.80 -3.16 19.08
N ALA A 451 -36.07 -4.46 19.31
CA ALA A 451 -36.09 -5.56 18.34
C ALA A 451 -34.77 -6.32 18.07
N GLY A 452 -33.95 -6.57 19.09
CA GLY A 452 -33.23 -7.85 19.28
C GLY A 452 -32.28 -8.35 18.17
N THR A 453 -31.94 -7.52 17.18
CA THR A 453 -31.05 -7.87 16.06
C THR A 453 -29.83 -6.97 16.10
N VAL A 454 -28.67 -7.59 16.27
CA VAL A 454 -27.38 -6.90 16.25
C VAL A 454 -27.10 -6.46 14.83
N ARG A 455 -26.90 -5.15 14.64
CA ARG A 455 -26.73 -4.58 13.32
C ARG A 455 -25.27 -4.37 12.98
N ALA A 456 -24.80 -5.05 11.92
CA ALA A 456 -23.42 -4.93 11.46
C ALA A 456 -23.13 -3.63 10.68
N LEU A 457 -24.11 -3.11 9.93
CA LEU A 457 -23.96 -1.90 9.12
C LEU A 457 -25.27 -1.09 9.09
N ARG A 458 -25.16 0.25 9.05
CA ARG A 458 -26.31 1.18 8.93
C ARG A 458 -26.92 1.16 7.52
N PHE A 459 -28.13 1.71 7.38
CA PHE A 459 -28.86 1.81 6.12
C PHE A 459 -28.40 3.10 5.48
N GLN A 460 -28.14 3.10 4.17
CA GLN A 460 -27.59 4.30 3.55
C GLN A 460 -28.52 5.52 3.71
N ARG A 461 -29.85 5.35 3.67
CA ARG A 461 -30.79 6.47 3.86
C ARG A 461 -30.74 7.10 5.26
N GLU A 462 -30.47 6.28 6.28
CA GLU A 462 -30.26 6.76 7.65
C GLU A 462 -28.97 7.58 7.75
N VAL A 463 -27.89 7.07 7.16
CA VAL A 463 -26.58 7.72 7.19
C VAL A 463 -26.54 8.97 6.32
N THR A 464 -27.06 8.91 5.10
CA THR A 464 -27.00 10.01 4.12
C THR A 464 -28.07 11.07 4.37
N GLY A 465 -29.20 10.70 4.98
CA GLY A 465 -30.39 11.56 5.09
C GLY A 465 -31.10 11.82 3.76
N GLN A 466 -30.71 11.16 2.67
CA GLN A 466 -31.27 11.36 1.34
C GLN A 466 -32.40 10.36 1.04
N PRO A 467 -33.48 10.78 0.35
CA PRO A 467 -34.54 9.87 -0.07
C PRO A 467 -34.08 8.95 -1.21
N ASP A 468 -33.30 9.50 -2.14
CA ASP A 468 -32.73 8.80 -3.27
C ASP A 468 -31.51 7.98 -2.85
N LEU A 469 -31.32 6.84 -3.50
CA LEU A 469 -30.14 6.01 -3.26
C LEU A 469 -28.94 6.63 -3.97
N LEU A 470 -27.81 6.68 -3.25
CA LEU A 470 -26.53 7.11 -3.80
C LEU A 470 -25.63 5.88 -3.98
N PRO A 471 -24.63 5.94 -4.88
CA PRO A 471 -23.53 4.99 -4.83
C PRO A 471 -22.86 5.09 -3.46
N TYR A 472 -22.79 3.97 -2.72
CA TYR A 472 -22.43 3.97 -1.31
C TYR A 472 -21.37 2.89 -1.01
N LEU A 473 -20.26 3.29 -0.40
CA LEU A 473 -19.15 2.39 -0.05
C LEU A 473 -18.80 2.53 1.43
N VAL A 474 -18.72 1.40 2.14
CA VAL A 474 -18.17 1.39 3.50
C VAL A 474 -16.65 1.36 3.40
N THR A 475 -15.98 2.40 3.89
CA THR A 475 -14.53 2.61 3.69
C THR A 475 -13.68 2.24 4.90
N GLU A 476 -14.28 2.18 6.08
CA GLU A 476 -13.68 1.66 7.30
C GLU A 476 -14.75 1.01 8.19
N PHE A 477 -14.35 -0.03 8.91
CA PHE A 477 -15.09 -0.66 9.99
C PHE A 477 -14.10 -1.46 10.86
N GLY A 478 -14.50 -1.83 12.09
CA GLY A 478 -13.62 -2.55 13.00
C GLY A 478 -12.60 -1.61 13.63
N GLY A 479 -11.31 -1.90 13.48
CA GLY A 479 -10.26 -0.98 13.92
C GLY A 479 -10.28 -0.67 15.42
N HIS A 480 -10.34 0.62 15.74
CA HIS A 480 -10.36 1.12 17.13
C HIS A 480 -11.55 0.60 17.95
N ILE A 481 -12.61 0.10 17.28
CA ILE A 481 -13.76 -0.51 17.96
C ILE A 481 -13.40 -1.83 18.65
N TYR A 482 -12.41 -2.57 18.13
CA TYR A 482 -11.99 -3.85 18.73
C TYR A 482 -10.48 -4.14 18.54
N PRO A 483 -9.57 -3.35 19.15
CA PRO A 483 -8.12 -3.49 18.94
C PRO A 483 -7.62 -4.85 19.41
N THR A 484 -6.98 -5.63 18.54
CA THR A 484 -6.63 -7.03 18.83
C THR A 484 -5.18 -7.30 18.50
N LYS A 485 -4.37 -7.60 19.50
CA LYS A 485 -2.96 -7.98 19.36
C LYS A 485 -2.89 -9.42 18.86
N ARG A 486 -1.90 -9.78 18.04
CA ARG A 486 -1.71 -11.18 17.59
C ARG A 486 -1.49 -12.16 18.75
N PHE A 487 -1.02 -11.64 19.88
CA PHE A 487 -0.71 -12.38 21.10
C PHE A 487 -1.75 -12.17 22.21
N ASP A 488 -2.90 -11.56 21.91
CA ASP A 488 -4.05 -11.60 22.82
C ASP A 488 -4.53 -13.05 23.02
N GLN A 489 -5.33 -13.28 24.06
CA GLN A 489 -5.96 -14.58 24.32
C GLN A 489 -6.89 -15.00 23.17
N GLU A 490 -7.04 -16.31 22.97
CA GLU A 490 -7.71 -16.92 21.81
C GLU A 490 -9.14 -16.44 21.55
N GLU A 491 -9.98 -16.29 22.57
CA GLU A 491 -11.37 -15.82 22.42
C GLU A 491 -11.40 -14.40 21.84
N ARG A 492 -10.47 -13.52 22.23
CA ARG A 492 -10.39 -12.17 21.65
C ARG A 492 -10.04 -12.20 20.16
N LEU A 493 -9.09 -13.07 19.78
CA LEU A 493 -8.73 -13.26 18.38
C LEU A 493 -9.91 -13.82 17.56
N ILE A 494 -10.71 -14.71 18.15
CA ILE A 494 -11.92 -15.26 17.53
C ILE A 494 -12.98 -14.17 17.35
N GLU A 495 -13.25 -13.36 18.38
CA GLU A 495 -14.24 -12.27 18.28
C GLU A 495 -13.82 -11.21 17.26
N HIS A 496 -12.53 -10.92 17.15
CA HIS A 496 -12.00 -10.07 16.08
C HIS A 496 -12.32 -10.63 14.69
N ALA A 497 -12.12 -11.93 14.47
CA ALA A 497 -12.48 -12.58 13.21
C ALA A 497 -14.01 -12.57 12.97
N LYS A 498 -14.82 -12.83 14.00
CA LYS A 498 -16.29 -12.77 13.90
C LYS A 498 -16.81 -11.38 13.55
N LEU A 499 -16.14 -10.33 14.02
CA LEU A 499 -16.45 -8.95 13.64
C LEU A 499 -16.29 -8.75 12.13
N HIS A 500 -15.16 -9.18 11.57
CA HIS A 500 -14.94 -9.08 10.13
C HIS A 500 -15.92 -9.95 9.33
N LEU A 501 -16.23 -11.16 9.79
CA LEU A 501 -17.23 -12.04 9.17
C LEU A 501 -18.61 -11.37 9.13
N ALA A 502 -19.04 -10.77 10.24
CA ALA A 502 -20.36 -10.14 10.35
C ALA A 502 -20.52 -8.95 9.38
N VAL A 503 -19.51 -8.07 9.32
CA VAL A 503 -19.57 -6.89 8.45
C VAL A 503 -19.46 -7.27 6.97
N GLN A 504 -18.54 -8.18 6.61
CA GLN A 504 -18.41 -8.62 5.22
C GLN A 504 -19.68 -9.35 4.74
N ASN A 505 -20.28 -10.19 5.59
CA ASN A 505 -21.56 -10.82 5.31
C ASN A 505 -22.68 -9.80 5.08
N ALA A 506 -22.79 -8.78 5.96
CA ALA A 506 -23.81 -7.75 5.83
C ALA A 506 -23.62 -6.88 4.58
N ALA A 507 -22.38 -6.53 4.24
CA ALA A 507 -22.08 -5.77 3.02
C ALA A 507 -22.42 -6.56 1.75
N ALA A 508 -22.16 -7.87 1.75
CA ALA A 508 -22.46 -8.73 0.62
C ALA A 508 -23.97 -8.91 0.40
N LEU A 509 -24.76 -8.99 1.46
CA LEU A 509 -26.24 -9.12 1.40
C LEU A 509 -26.95 -7.84 0.97
N ASP A 510 -26.36 -6.68 1.18
CA ASP A 510 -26.98 -5.40 0.86
C ASP A 510 -26.61 -4.94 -0.57
N PRO A 511 -27.53 -5.02 -1.55
CA PRO A 511 -27.25 -4.56 -2.92
C PRO A 511 -27.00 -3.05 -2.99
N GLN A 512 -27.48 -2.27 -2.02
CA GLN A 512 -27.28 -0.82 -1.97
C GLN A 512 -25.89 -0.42 -1.46
N LYS A 513 -25.04 -1.39 -1.13
CA LYS A 513 -23.64 -1.17 -0.73
C LYS A 513 -22.73 -1.74 -1.80
N CYS A 514 -21.86 -0.89 -2.34
CA CYS A 514 -20.82 -1.31 -3.29
C CYS A 514 -19.82 -2.29 -2.67
N GLY A 515 -19.67 -2.26 -1.34
CA GLY A 515 -18.84 -3.18 -0.58
C GLY A 515 -18.39 -2.62 0.76
N ALA A 516 -17.38 -3.26 1.37
CA ALA A 516 -16.80 -2.84 2.63
C ALA A 516 -15.28 -3.04 2.70
N ILE A 517 -14.57 -2.00 3.15
CA ILE A 517 -13.13 -1.97 3.34
C ILE A 517 -12.83 -1.95 4.85
N GLY A 518 -12.12 -2.97 5.35
CA GLY A 518 -11.84 -3.10 6.79
C GLY A 518 -10.71 -2.19 7.25
N TRP A 519 -10.80 -1.69 8.50
CA TRP A 519 -9.68 -1.07 9.21
C TRP A 519 -9.03 -2.12 10.12
N CYS A 520 -7.84 -2.63 9.83
CA CYS A 520 -7.02 -2.39 8.62
C CYS A 520 -6.21 -3.64 8.22
N ALA A 521 -5.35 -3.54 7.20
CA ALA A 521 -4.54 -4.68 6.76
C ALA A 521 -3.50 -5.09 7.83
N PHE A 522 -2.73 -4.12 8.32
CA PHE A 522 -1.56 -4.34 9.18
C PHE A 522 -1.58 -3.38 10.36
N ASP A 523 -1.17 -3.83 11.54
CA ASP A 523 -0.90 -2.92 12.67
C ASP A 523 0.11 -1.84 12.25
N TYR A 524 0.03 -0.65 12.84
CA TYR A 524 0.85 0.50 12.44
C TYR A 524 1.29 1.34 13.65
N ASN A 525 2.42 2.03 13.52
CA ASN A 525 2.82 3.00 14.54
C ASN A 525 2.00 4.29 14.47
N THR A 526 1.74 4.87 15.63
CA THR A 526 0.89 6.07 15.79
C THR A 526 1.40 7.00 16.90
N HIS A 527 0.85 8.21 16.99
CA HIS A 527 1.12 9.18 18.06
C HIS A 527 0.57 8.72 19.41
N ALA A 528 1.02 9.35 20.51
CA ALA A 528 0.61 9.01 21.88
C ALA A 528 -0.90 9.12 22.15
N ASN A 529 -1.64 9.87 21.34
CA ASN A 529 -3.08 10.07 21.51
C ASN A 529 -3.91 8.84 21.08
N PHE A 530 -3.28 7.86 20.42
CA PHE A 530 -3.95 6.67 19.88
C PHE A 530 -3.23 5.38 20.29
N GLY A 531 -3.85 4.25 19.95
CA GLY A 531 -3.28 2.92 20.18
C GLY A 531 -3.33 2.46 21.63
N SER A 532 -2.46 1.53 22.00
CA SER A 532 -2.41 0.94 23.35
C SER A 532 -1.44 1.66 24.32
N GLY A 533 -1.04 2.90 24.01
CA GLY A 533 -0.04 3.66 24.77
C GLY A 533 1.42 3.32 24.45
N ASP A 534 1.65 2.32 23.59
CA ASP A 534 2.94 1.81 23.14
C ASP A 534 3.33 2.31 21.75
N ARG A 535 2.59 3.29 21.21
CA ARG A 535 2.72 3.81 19.83
C ARG A 535 2.33 2.81 18.76
N ILE A 536 1.45 1.84 19.06
CA ILE A 536 0.90 0.92 18.06
C ILE A 536 -0.63 0.89 18.14
N CYS A 537 -1.26 1.03 16.98
CA CYS A 537 -2.66 0.73 16.75
C CYS A 537 -2.81 -0.73 16.31
N TYR A 538 -3.33 -1.58 17.19
CA TYR A 538 -3.51 -3.03 16.96
C TYR A 538 -4.79 -3.34 16.18
N HIS A 539 -4.95 -2.70 15.02
CA HIS A 539 -6.16 -2.76 14.21
C HIS A 539 -6.06 -3.74 13.04
N GLY A 540 -4.85 -4.19 12.71
CA GLY A 540 -4.61 -5.00 11.53
C GLY A 540 -5.22 -6.39 11.64
N VAL A 541 -5.69 -6.94 10.52
CA VAL A 541 -5.96 -8.38 10.40
C VAL A 541 -4.66 -9.20 10.38
N MET A 542 -3.53 -8.54 10.11
CA MET A 542 -2.17 -9.04 10.34
C MET A 542 -1.40 -8.08 11.27
N ASP A 543 -0.30 -8.54 11.84
CA ASP A 543 0.58 -7.66 12.62
C ASP A 543 1.42 -6.71 11.72
N MET A 544 2.16 -5.80 12.34
CA MET A 544 2.98 -4.79 11.64
C MET A 544 4.10 -5.41 10.77
N PHE A 545 4.41 -6.69 11.01
CA PHE A 545 5.34 -7.51 10.23
C PHE A 545 4.67 -8.27 9.09
N ARG A 546 3.37 -8.04 8.86
CA ARG A 546 2.54 -8.75 7.88
C ARG A 546 2.46 -10.25 8.20
N ILE A 547 2.41 -10.62 9.48
CA ILE A 547 2.14 -12.00 9.94
C ILE A 547 0.65 -12.10 10.33
N PRO A 548 -0.10 -13.07 9.78
CA PRO A 548 -1.56 -13.09 9.93
C PRO A 548 -2.02 -13.30 11.38
N LYS A 549 -3.12 -12.65 11.75
CA LYS A 549 -3.98 -13.00 12.90
C LYS A 549 -5.13 -13.88 12.40
N PHE A 550 -5.97 -14.38 13.30
CA PHE A 550 -7.18 -15.14 12.90
C PHE A 550 -8.09 -14.37 11.95
N ALA A 551 -8.23 -13.05 12.11
CA ALA A 551 -9.05 -12.23 11.22
C ALA A 551 -8.56 -12.21 9.75
N ALA A 552 -7.28 -12.47 9.47
CA ALA A 552 -6.80 -12.58 8.09
C ALA A 552 -7.48 -13.74 7.34
N SER A 553 -7.72 -14.86 8.03
CA SER A 553 -8.36 -16.04 7.44
C SER A 553 -9.80 -15.80 6.98
N VAL A 554 -10.47 -14.77 7.51
CA VAL A 554 -11.80 -14.33 7.05
C VAL A 554 -11.75 -13.90 5.59
N TYR A 555 -10.67 -13.24 5.17
CA TYR A 555 -10.49 -12.78 3.80
C TYR A 555 -9.88 -13.87 2.93
N THR A 556 -8.82 -14.53 3.42
CA THR A 556 -8.12 -15.61 2.71
C THR A 556 -9.06 -16.75 2.31
N SER A 557 -10.00 -17.13 3.20
CA SER A 557 -10.98 -18.18 2.94
C SER A 557 -12.01 -17.83 1.87
N GLN A 558 -12.07 -16.57 1.41
CA GLN A 558 -13.00 -16.18 0.34
C GLN A 558 -12.37 -16.30 -1.07
N GLN A 559 -11.23 -16.97 -1.18
CA GLN A 559 -10.58 -17.28 -2.45
C GLN A 559 -11.05 -18.64 -2.99
N PRO A 560 -10.93 -18.90 -4.31
CA PRO A 560 -11.29 -20.19 -4.90
C PRO A 560 -10.46 -21.36 -4.32
N ALA A 561 -11.13 -22.41 -3.88
CA ALA A 561 -10.53 -23.58 -3.24
C ALA A 561 -9.61 -24.38 -4.19
N GLU A 562 -9.86 -24.33 -5.51
CA GLU A 562 -9.09 -25.03 -6.53
C GLU A 562 -7.64 -24.54 -6.59
N SER A 563 -7.44 -23.23 -6.44
CA SER A 563 -6.12 -22.59 -6.51
C SER A 563 -5.51 -22.33 -5.14
N HIS A 564 -6.34 -22.19 -4.10
CA HIS A 564 -5.89 -21.76 -2.79
C HIS A 564 -6.74 -22.40 -1.68
N PRO A 565 -6.60 -23.70 -1.39
CA PRO A 565 -7.35 -24.34 -0.31
C PRO A 565 -6.96 -23.74 1.04
N VAL A 566 -7.95 -23.34 1.82
CA VAL A 566 -7.80 -22.72 3.15
C VAL A 566 -8.48 -23.58 4.20
N LEU A 567 -7.78 -23.85 5.30
CA LEU A 567 -8.32 -24.53 6.47
C LEU A 567 -7.69 -23.96 7.75
N GLU A 568 -8.34 -22.94 8.32
CA GLU A 568 -7.88 -22.29 9.55
C GLU A 568 -8.92 -22.45 10.67
N PRO A 569 -8.82 -23.51 11.48
CA PRO A 569 -9.47 -23.57 12.78
C PRO A 569 -9.02 -22.39 13.65
N LEU A 570 -9.96 -21.57 14.13
CA LEU A 570 -9.65 -20.43 14.99
C LEU A 570 -9.40 -20.91 16.42
N THR A 571 -8.25 -21.57 16.61
CA THR A 571 -7.79 -22.07 17.90
C THR A 571 -6.27 -22.26 17.91
N ARG A 572 -5.67 -22.10 19.08
CA ARG A 572 -4.30 -22.47 19.44
C ARG A 572 -4.24 -23.91 19.99
N TYR A 573 -5.38 -24.57 20.12
CA TYR A 573 -5.54 -25.94 20.59
C TYR A 573 -4.96 -26.20 22.00
N THR A 574 -5.38 -25.37 22.96
CA THR A 574 -4.97 -25.49 24.35
C THR A 574 -6.18 -25.79 25.25
N VAL A 575 -5.94 -26.42 26.40
CA VAL A 575 -7.01 -26.77 27.36
C VAL A 575 -7.60 -25.53 28.03
N GLY A 576 -6.78 -24.53 28.36
CA GLY A 576 -7.14 -23.49 29.33
C GLY A 576 -6.94 -22.04 28.86
N ASP A 577 -6.76 -21.78 27.56
CA ASP A 577 -6.68 -20.40 27.06
C ASP A 577 -8.06 -19.73 26.95
N ARG A 578 -9.12 -20.53 26.81
CA ARG A 578 -10.52 -20.07 26.84
C ARG A 578 -11.09 -20.14 28.25
N ALA A 579 -12.10 -19.31 28.54
CA ALA A 579 -12.88 -19.46 29.76
C ALA A 579 -13.53 -20.85 29.81
N VAL A 580 -13.58 -21.46 31.00
CA VAL A 580 -14.01 -22.86 31.24
C VAL A 580 -13.08 -23.91 30.65
N GLY A 581 -12.53 -23.71 29.45
CA GLY A 581 -11.57 -24.59 28.79
C GLY A 581 -12.13 -25.40 27.61
N GLY A 582 -11.22 -26.00 26.85
CA GLY A 582 -11.51 -26.64 25.57
C GLY A 582 -11.45 -25.66 24.38
N ILE A 583 -11.94 -26.12 23.22
CA ILE A 583 -11.91 -25.36 21.95
C ILE A 583 -13.29 -25.09 21.34
N ALA A 584 -14.37 -25.39 22.06
CA ALA A 584 -15.73 -25.05 21.64
C ALA A 584 -16.18 -23.69 22.23
N PRO A 585 -17.08 -22.96 21.56
CA PRO A 585 -17.50 -23.16 20.16
C PRO A 585 -16.33 -22.92 19.20
N LEU A 586 -16.20 -23.76 18.17
CA LEU A 586 -15.10 -23.68 17.21
C LEU A 586 -15.59 -23.06 15.90
N THR A 587 -14.94 -21.98 15.48
CA THR A 587 -15.07 -21.42 14.14
C THR A 587 -13.89 -21.90 13.29
N ILE A 588 -14.15 -22.31 12.06
CA ILE A 588 -13.12 -22.71 11.09
C ILE A 588 -13.33 -21.90 9.82
N CYS A 589 -12.41 -20.98 9.52
CA CYS A 589 -12.40 -20.26 8.26
C CYS A 589 -11.85 -21.17 7.17
N THR A 590 -12.65 -21.46 6.14
CA THR A 590 -12.30 -22.41 5.09
C THR A 590 -13.11 -22.15 3.82
N ASN A 591 -12.54 -22.46 2.66
CA ASN A 591 -13.25 -22.60 1.38
C ASN A 591 -13.52 -24.07 1.00
N CYS A 592 -13.23 -25.01 1.91
CA CYS A 592 -13.58 -26.41 1.73
C CYS A 592 -15.11 -26.60 1.85
N GLU A 593 -15.64 -27.57 1.12
CA GLU A 593 -17.07 -27.91 1.14
C GLU A 593 -17.45 -28.66 2.43
N ALA A 594 -16.49 -29.36 3.03
CA ALA A 594 -16.63 -30.02 4.32
C ALA A 594 -15.29 -30.13 5.05
N VAL A 595 -15.34 -30.22 6.38
CA VAL A 595 -14.18 -30.44 7.24
C VAL A 595 -14.45 -31.65 8.14
N ARG A 596 -13.58 -32.65 8.08
CA ARG A 596 -13.57 -33.76 9.05
C ARG A 596 -12.70 -33.41 10.25
N LEU A 597 -13.21 -33.68 11.45
CA LEU A 597 -12.46 -33.49 12.70
C LEU A 597 -12.26 -34.84 13.40
N THR A 598 -11.00 -35.18 13.68
CA THR A 598 -10.62 -36.33 14.50
C THR A 598 -9.88 -35.83 15.74
N ILE A 599 -10.22 -36.35 16.92
CA ILE A 599 -9.53 -36.08 18.20
C ILE A 599 -9.11 -37.42 18.80
N GLY A 600 -7.81 -37.65 18.98
CA GLY A 600 -7.27 -38.95 19.35
C GLY A 600 -7.69 -40.02 18.32
N GLU A 601 -8.30 -41.10 18.80
CA GLU A 601 -8.85 -42.16 17.94
C GLU A 601 -10.32 -41.90 17.52
N LYS A 602 -10.94 -40.81 17.99
CA LYS A 602 -12.37 -40.52 17.76
C LYS A 602 -12.55 -39.65 16.53
N ASP A 603 -13.23 -40.19 15.52
CA ASP A 603 -13.75 -39.42 14.38
C ASP A 603 -15.07 -38.74 14.79
N LEU A 604 -15.09 -37.41 14.78
CA LEU A 604 -16.28 -36.61 15.10
C LEU A 604 -17.14 -36.31 13.86
N GLY A 605 -16.74 -36.81 12.68
CA GLY A 605 -17.49 -36.71 11.45
C GLY A 605 -17.18 -35.45 10.63
N LEU A 606 -18.03 -35.23 9.62
CA LEU A 606 -17.94 -34.09 8.70
C LEU A 606 -18.81 -32.92 9.19
N PHE A 607 -18.21 -31.73 9.18
CA PHE A 607 -18.86 -30.46 9.45
C PHE A 607 -18.89 -29.61 8.18
N TYR A 608 -19.94 -28.81 8.01
CA TYR A 608 -20.22 -28.08 6.77
C TYR A 608 -20.30 -26.56 7.02
N PRO A 609 -20.01 -25.73 5.99
CA PRO A 609 -20.12 -24.28 6.08
C PRO A 609 -21.48 -23.79 6.60
N ALA A 610 -21.47 -22.82 7.51
CA ALA A 610 -22.65 -22.27 8.18
C ALA A 610 -23.38 -21.21 7.32
N PHE A 611 -23.92 -21.63 6.18
CA PHE A 611 -24.70 -20.75 5.28
C PHE A 611 -25.95 -20.14 5.95
N ASP A 612 -26.49 -20.79 6.96
CA ASP A 612 -27.59 -20.28 7.79
C ASP A 612 -27.20 -19.05 8.62
N ARG A 613 -25.91 -18.93 8.99
CA ARG A 613 -25.38 -17.82 9.80
C ARG A 613 -24.72 -16.73 8.97
N TYR A 614 -24.08 -17.09 7.86
CA TYR A 614 -23.38 -16.14 6.98
C TYR A 614 -23.77 -16.30 5.50
N PRO A 615 -25.04 -16.09 5.14
CA PRO A 615 -25.54 -16.34 3.77
C PRO A 615 -24.99 -15.39 2.69
N GLY A 616 -24.36 -14.28 3.09
CA GLY A 616 -23.75 -13.31 2.16
C GLY A 616 -22.34 -13.67 1.74
N LEU A 617 -21.66 -14.56 2.45
CA LEU A 617 -20.29 -14.95 2.12
C LEU A 617 -20.27 -16.05 1.07
N GLU A 618 -19.30 -15.98 0.16
CA GLU A 618 -19.06 -17.02 -0.85
C GLU A 618 -18.60 -18.32 -0.19
N HIS A 619 -17.74 -18.20 0.82
CA HIS A 619 -17.25 -19.30 1.63
C HIS A 619 -17.50 -19.03 3.12
N PRO A 620 -18.71 -19.31 3.64
CA PRO A 620 -19.00 -19.20 5.06
C PRO A 620 -18.08 -20.09 5.89
N PRO A 621 -17.72 -19.71 7.13
CA PRO A 621 -16.96 -20.58 8.01
C PRO A 621 -17.78 -21.80 8.43
N VAL A 622 -17.10 -22.87 8.79
CA VAL A 622 -17.71 -23.99 9.54
C VAL A 622 -17.81 -23.59 11.01
N ILE A 623 -18.95 -23.86 11.66
CA ILE A 623 -19.13 -23.62 13.09
C ILE A 623 -19.52 -24.91 13.80
N ILE A 624 -18.79 -25.23 14.86
CA ILE A 624 -19.04 -26.38 15.73
C ILE A 624 -19.34 -25.84 17.14
N ASP A 625 -20.63 -25.76 17.49
CA ASP A 625 -21.04 -25.11 18.75
C ASP A 625 -20.61 -25.90 19.99
N ASN A 626 -20.62 -27.24 19.89
CA ASN A 626 -20.33 -28.13 21.02
C ASN A 626 -19.27 -29.16 20.61
N LEU A 627 -18.22 -29.26 21.40
CA LEU A 627 -17.27 -30.36 21.39
C LEU A 627 -17.15 -30.92 22.81
N PRO A 628 -16.81 -32.21 22.97
CA PRO A 628 -16.55 -32.78 24.29
C PRO A 628 -15.41 -32.00 24.97
N SER A 629 -15.72 -31.21 26.00
CA SER A 629 -14.72 -30.53 26.83
C SER A 629 -14.28 -31.45 27.96
N VAL A 630 -12.97 -31.53 28.20
CA VAL A 630 -12.43 -32.42 29.22
C VAL A 630 -11.52 -31.64 30.17
N TRP A 631 -12.10 -30.79 31.01
CA TRP A 631 -11.35 -30.24 32.15
C TRP A 631 -11.04 -31.38 33.13
N GLY A 632 -9.76 -31.71 33.28
CA GLY A 632 -9.29 -32.79 34.16
C GLY A 632 -9.33 -34.19 33.57
N GLY A 633 -9.59 -34.37 32.27
CA GLY A 633 -9.40 -35.64 31.56
C GLY A 633 -8.33 -35.57 30.47
N ALA A 634 -8.23 -36.61 29.64
CA ALA A 634 -7.22 -36.70 28.60
C ALA A 634 -7.44 -35.64 27.49
N TRP A 635 -6.44 -34.80 27.23
CA TRP A 635 -6.36 -33.93 26.06
C TRP A 635 -5.55 -34.68 24.98
N GLU A 636 -6.12 -34.86 23.80
CA GLU A 636 -5.56 -35.71 22.73
C GLU A 636 -5.28 -34.88 21.46
N ASP A 637 -4.44 -35.38 20.56
CA ASP A 637 -4.11 -34.68 19.31
C ASP A 637 -5.36 -34.49 18.44
N ALA A 638 -5.44 -33.39 17.70
CA ALA A 638 -6.50 -33.14 16.73
C ALA A 638 -6.01 -33.09 15.30
N VAL A 639 -6.85 -33.58 14.39
CA VAL A 639 -6.65 -33.52 12.94
C VAL A 639 -7.90 -32.95 12.29
N PHE A 640 -7.72 -31.86 11.55
CA PHE A 640 -8.72 -31.24 10.70
C PHE A 640 -8.38 -31.57 9.25
N THR A 641 -9.33 -32.13 8.49
CA THR A 641 -9.13 -32.47 7.08
C THR A 641 -10.21 -31.80 6.24
N GLY A 642 -9.78 -30.92 5.33
CA GLY A 642 -10.64 -30.21 4.41
C GLY A 642 -10.88 -31.02 3.13
N TYR A 643 -12.13 -31.00 2.67
CA TYR A 643 -12.56 -31.68 1.46
C TYR A 643 -13.09 -30.69 0.43
N HIS A 644 -12.70 -30.88 -0.82
CA HIS A 644 -13.22 -30.13 -1.96
C HIS A 644 -13.47 -31.10 -3.12
N ASN A 645 -14.65 -31.04 -3.74
CA ASN A 645 -15.11 -32.01 -4.73
C ASN A 645 -15.03 -33.47 -4.23
N GLY A 646 -15.35 -33.67 -2.94
CA GLY A 646 -15.31 -34.98 -2.27
C GLY A 646 -13.92 -35.59 -2.05
N LYS A 647 -12.83 -34.85 -2.30
CA LYS A 647 -11.44 -35.29 -2.09
C LYS A 647 -10.75 -34.47 -1.01
N GLU A 648 -9.86 -35.11 -0.26
CA GLU A 648 -8.97 -34.42 0.69
C GLU A 648 -8.07 -33.45 -0.07
N CYS A 649 -8.09 -32.18 0.32
CA CYS A 649 -7.29 -31.13 -0.32
C CYS A 649 -6.31 -30.45 0.65
N ILE A 650 -6.59 -30.45 1.96
CA ILE A 650 -5.72 -29.84 2.97
C ILE A 650 -5.95 -30.48 4.34
N THR A 651 -4.88 -30.58 5.16
CA THR A 651 -4.95 -31.11 6.52
C THR A 651 -4.20 -30.19 7.48
N ARG A 652 -4.77 -29.95 8.67
CA ARG A 652 -4.12 -29.27 9.79
C ARG A 652 -4.10 -30.18 11.02
N ARG A 653 -2.97 -30.21 11.74
CA ARG A 653 -2.78 -31.07 12.92
C ARG A 653 -2.41 -30.21 14.11
N PHE A 654 -2.91 -30.59 15.29
CA PHE A 654 -2.53 -29.99 16.56
C PHE A 654 -2.13 -31.08 17.55
N ALA A 655 -1.06 -30.84 18.29
CA ALA A 655 -0.63 -31.73 19.34
C ALA A 655 -1.28 -31.34 20.68
N ALA A 656 -1.67 -32.33 21.48
CA ALA A 656 -2.19 -32.09 22.82
C ALA A 656 -1.13 -31.56 23.80
N ASN A 657 0.13 -31.94 23.60
CA ASN A 657 1.25 -31.52 24.44
C ASN A 657 2.32 -30.83 23.59
N PRO A 658 2.08 -29.58 23.14
CA PRO A 658 3.01 -28.87 22.27
C PRO A 658 4.30 -28.53 23.03
N ILE A 659 5.44 -28.94 22.50
CA ILE A 659 6.78 -28.58 23.02
C ILE A 659 7.59 -27.86 21.93
N PRO A 660 8.50 -26.93 22.28
CA PRO A 660 9.43 -26.35 21.32
C PRO A 660 10.20 -27.45 20.58
N ALA A 661 10.02 -27.52 19.26
CA ALA A 661 10.64 -28.54 18.42
C ALA A 661 11.61 -27.95 17.39
N GLN A 662 11.26 -26.80 16.80
CA GLN A 662 12.07 -26.22 15.72
C GLN A 662 11.96 -24.69 15.66
N LEU A 663 13.11 -24.02 15.48
CA LEU A 663 13.16 -22.63 15.05
C LEU A 663 13.25 -22.56 13.53
N VAL A 664 12.20 -22.09 12.88
CA VAL A 664 12.13 -21.96 11.41
C VAL A 664 12.34 -20.51 11.00
N LEU A 665 13.22 -20.32 10.01
CA LEU A 665 13.43 -19.05 9.31
C LEU A 665 12.95 -19.21 7.87
N THR A 666 12.14 -18.27 7.38
CA THR A 666 11.69 -18.24 5.98
C THR A 666 11.96 -16.87 5.38
N ALA A 667 12.45 -16.81 4.15
CA ALA A 667 12.60 -15.57 3.38
C ALA A 667 11.50 -15.47 2.32
N ASP A 668 10.95 -14.27 2.11
CA ASP A 668 9.96 -14.05 1.04
C ASP A 668 10.56 -14.27 -0.36
N GLU A 669 11.87 -14.02 -0.54
CA GLU A 669 12.62 -14.24 -1.78
C GLU A 669 14.11 -14.48 -1.47
N THR A 670 14.82 -15.18 -2.37
CA THR A 670 16.25 -15.50 -2.22
C THR A 670 17.12 -14.87 -3.31
N LYS A 671 16.55 -14.07 -4.22
CA LYS A 671 17.24 -13.34 -5.27
C LYS A 671 16.91 -11.85 -5.22
N LEU A 672 17.92 -11.04 -4.93
CA LEU A 672 17.82 -9.58 -4.83
C LEU A 672 18.70 -8.90 -5.88
N ARG A 673 18.42 -7.62 -6.10
CA ARG A 673 19.15 -6.75 -7.03
C ARG A 673 20.22 -5.92 -6.33
N ALA A 674 21.36 -5.76 -6.99
CA ALA A 674 22.45 -4.88 -6.59
C ALA A 674 22.37 -3.50 -7.26
N ASP A 675 21.74 -3.42 -8.43
CA ASP A 675 21.70 -2.22 -9.29
C ASP A 675 20.60 -1.22 -8.89
N ILE A 676 19.71 -1.61 -7.98
CA ILE A 676 18.68 -0.75 -7.37
C ILE A 676 18.60 -1.02 -5.86
N PRO A 677 18.01 -0.10 -5.07
CA PRO A 677 17.64 -0.39 -3.69
C PRO A 677 16.71 -1.60 -3.62
N ASP A 678 17.06 -2.60 -2.82
CA ASP A 678 16.26 -3.81 -2.66
C ASP A 678 16.25 -4.26 -1.19
N ALA A 679 15.16 -4.87 -0.76
CA ALA A 679 15.01 -5.41 0.59
C ALA A 679 14.02 -6.57 0.62
N VAL A 680 14.25 -7.52 1.52
CA VAL A 680 13.42 -8.72 1.65
C VAL A 680 13.13 -9.06 3.10
N ARG A 681 11.90 -9.51 3.35
CA ARG A 681 11.43 -9.93 4.66
C ARG A 681 11.87 -11.35 4.98
N PHE A 682 12.23 -11.55 6.23
CA PHE A 682 12.46 -12.84 6.86
C PHE A 682 11.50 -13.02 8.03
N VAL A 683 10.85 -14.17 8.13
CA VAL A 683 9.97 -14.51 9.25
C VAL A 683 10.59 -15.64 10.06
N VAL A 684 10.70 -15.43 11.36
CA VAL A 684 11.16 -16.40 12.37
C VAL A 684 9.95 -16.94 13.11
N ARG A 685 9.83 -18.26 13.23
CA ARG A 685 8.76 -18.95 13.96
C ARG A 685 9.35 -20.03 14.87
N LEU A 686 8.93 -20.09 16.12
CA LEU A 686 9.18 -21.23 16.98
C LEU A 686 7.98 -22.19 16.89
N LEU A 687 8.24 -23.40 16.39
CA LEU A 687 7.22 -24.39 16.08
C LEU A 687 7.24 -25.58 17.04
N ASP A 688 6.07 -26.16 17.26
CA ASP A 688 5.90 -27.45 17.93
C ASP A 688 6.16 -28.64 16.99
N GLN A 689 6.08 -29.86 17.53
CA GLN A 689 6.24 -31.10 16.77
C GLN A 689 5.18 -31.33 15.68
N ALA A 690 4.07 -30.59 15.69
CA ALA A 690 3.02 -30.63 14.67
C ALA A 690 3.16 -29.48 13.64
N GLY A 691 4.19 -28.63 13.77
CA GLY A 691 4.45 -27.49 12.89
C GLY A 691 3.66 -26.23 13.24
N ASN A 692 3.00 -26.17 14.39
CA ASN A 692 2.25 -25.00 14.84
C ASN A 692 3.14 -24.01 15.58
N VAL A 693 2.91 -22.72 15.39
CA VAL A 693 3.59 -21.66 16.16
C VAL A 693 3.24 -21.78 17.64
N LEU A 694 4.22 -21.63 18.53
CA LEU A 694 4.03 -21.61 19.98
C LEU A 694 3.74 -20.18 20.48
N PRO A 695 2.46 -19.77 20.64
CA PRO A 695 2.10 -18.37 20.75
C PRO A 695 2.55 -17.70 22.06
N TYR A 696 2.77 -18.46 23.13
CA TYR A 696 3.20 -17.93 24.42
C TYR A 696 4.73 -17.91 24.59
N SER A 697 5.48 -18.37 23.59
CA SER A 697 6.94 -18.29 23.65
C SER A 697 7.39 -16.85 23.37
N SER A 698 8.23 -16.35 24.27
CA SER A 698 8.92 -15.06 24.19
C SER A 698 10.44 -15.23 24.11
N GLU A 699 10.90 -16.36 23.55
CA GLU A 699 12.32 -16.64 23.33
C GLU A 699 13.04 -15.46 22.65
N VAL A 700 14.27 -15.19 23.07
CA VAL A 700 15.10 -14.15 22.46
C VAL A 700 15.81 -14.75 21.26
N VAL A 701 15.54 -14.19 20.09
CA VAL A 701 16.14 -14.59 18.82
C VAL A 701 17.28 -13.64 18.48
N GLN A 702 18.44 -14.21 18.16
CA GLN A 702 19.58 -13.51 17.61
C GLN A 702 19.75 -13.85 16.13
N ILE A 703 19.80 -12.82 15.28
CA ILE A 703 20.04 -12.95 13.85
C ILE A 703 21.55 -12.91 13.57
N LYS A 704 22.02 -13.85 12.76
CA LYS A 704 23.37 -13.87 12.21
C LYS A 704 23.31 -13.56 10.73
N LEU A 705 23.96 -12.46 10.33
CA LEU A 705 24.09 -12.03 8.95
C LEU A 705 25.58 -12.09 8.54
N LYS A 706 25.88 -12.72 7.40
CA LYS A 706 27.20 -12.68 6.76
C LYS A 706 27.05 -12.28 5.29
N GLY A 707 27.84 -11.32 4.83
CA GLY A 707 27.80 -10.79 3.46
C GLY A 707 27.40 -9.31 3.42
N SER A 708 27.31 -8.74 2.22
CA SER A 708 27.06 -7.30 2.01
C SER A 708 25.56 -6.97 2.00
N ALA A 709 24.98 -6.91 3.19
CA ALA A 709 23.61 -6.44 3.45
C ALA A 709 23.52 -5.84 4.86
N LYS A 710 22.44 -5.11 5.15
CA LYS A 710 22.14 -4.55 6.48
C LYS A 710 20.80 -5.08 6.99
N ILE A 711 20.71 -5.43 8.27
CA ILE A 711 19.43 -5.72 8.95
C ILE A 711 18.73 -4.38 9.23
N ILE A 712 17.44 -4.29 8.95
CA ILE A 712 16.59 -3.17 9.35
C ILE A 712 16.07 -3.45 10.77
N GLY A 713 16.36 -2.56 11.72
CA GLY A 713 16.05 -2.75 13.14
C GLY A 713 17.10 -3.60 13.89
N PRO A 714 16.76 -4.12 15.08
CA PRO A 714 17.71 -4.79 15.95
C PRO A 714 18.09 -6.19 15.44
N GLN A 715 19.33 -6.59 15.70
CA GLN A 715 19.81 -7.95 15.39
C GLN A 715 19.36 -8.99 16.43
N GLU A 716 18.86 -8.54 17.57
CA GLU A 716 18.39 -9.39 18.65
C GLU A 716 17.02 -8.89 19.12
N PHE A 717 16.06 -9.80 19.27
CA PHE A 717 14.69 -9.46 19.64
C PHE A 717 13.93 -10.64 20.25
N ALA A 718 12.97 -10.35 21.13
CA ALA A 718 12.03 -11.36 21.61
C ALA A 718 10.98 -11.72 20.54
N LEU A 719 10.59 -13.00 20.51
CA LEU A 719 9.37 -13.44 19.82
C LEU A 719 8.14 -12.82 20.46
N ILE A 720 7.14 -12.53 19.64
CA ILE A 720 5.85 -12.00 20.07
C ILE A 720 4.79 -12.92 19.48
N GLY A 721 3.97 -13.60 20.28
CA GLY A 721 3.06 -14.59 19.71
C GLY A 721 3.79 -15.77 19.04
N GLY A 722 4.97 -16.15 19.52
CA GLY A 722 5.78 -17.25 18.96
C GLY A 722 6.47 -17.00 17.61
N SER A 723 6.31 -15.80 17.03
CA SER A 723 6.94 -15.44 15.76
C SER A 723 7.28 -13.96 15.66
N ARG A 724 8.22 -13.61 14.80
CA ARG A 724 8.55 -12.21 14.48
C ARG A 724 9.23 -12.13 13.12
N ALA A 725 9.20 -10.99 12.45
CA ALA A 725 9.91 -10.79 11.20
C ALA A 725 10.95 -9.66 11.31
N PHE A 726 11.82 -9.60 10.31
CA PHE A 726 12.76 -8.52 10.08
C PHE A 726 13.01 -8.41 8.57
N TRP A 727 13.69 -7.34 8.15
CA TRP A 727 14.11 -7.17 6.76
C TRP A 727 15.63 -7.08 6.69
N ILE A 728 16.18 -7.52 5.56
CA ILE A 728 17.53 -7.12 5.16
C ILE A 728 17.44 -6.21 3.94
N LYS A 729 18.27 -5.18 3.89
CA LYS A 729 18.44 -4.25 2.77
C LYS A 729 19.77 -4.53 2.07
N THR A 730 19.77 -4.50 0.74
CA THR A 730 21.00 -4.61 -0.07
C THR A 730 21.85 -3.35 0.09
N LEU A 731 23.17 -3.50 -0.09
CA LEU A 731 24.11 -2.38 -0.04
C LEU A 731 24.67 -2.00 -1.42
N GLY A 732 24.04 -2.47 -2.50
CA GLY A 732 24.49 -2.22 -3.87
C GLY A 732 25.65 -3.11 -4.37
N ASN A 733 26.04 -4.12 -3.61
CA ASN A 733 27.13 -5.03 -3.96
C ASN A 733 26.62 -6.40 -4.40
N VAL A 734 27.15 -6.92 -5.52
CA VAL A 734 26.90 -8.30 -5.97
C VAL A 734 27.55 -9.29 -5.00
N GLY A 735 26.84 -10.38 -4.69
CA GLY A 735 27.38 -11.41 -3.81
C GLY A 735 26.34 -12.39 -3.29
N THR A 736 26.72 -13.13 -2.26
CA THR A 736 25.81 -14.00 -1.51
C THR A 736 25.80 -13.61 -0.06
N VAL A 737 24.60 -13.42 0.48
CA VAL A 737 24.34 -13.14 1.88
C VAL A 737 23.80 -14.40 2.54
N LYS A 738 24.30 -14.72 3.73
CA LYS A 738 23.86 -15.86 4.54
C LYS A 738 23.18 -15.35 5.80
N VAL A 739 21.96 -15.82 6.04
CA VAL A 739 21.12 -15.42 7.17
C VAL A 739 20.71 -16.65 7.97
N SER A 740 20.86 -16.60 9.28
CA SER A 740 20.32 -17.62 10.19
C SER A 740 19.81 -16.97 11.48
N ALA A 741 18.86 -17.61 12.15
CA ALA A 741 18.36 -17.22 13.46
C ALA A 741 18.76 -18.26 14.51
N GLN A 742 18.96 -17.85 15.76
CA GLN A 742 19.20 -18.75 16.88
C GLN A 742 18.57 -18.21 18.16
N THR A 743 18.10 -19.11 19.02
CA THR A 743 17.78 -18.84 20.43
C THR A 743 18.86 -19.47 21.31
N SER A 744 18.63 -19.55 22.62
CA SER A 744 19.49 -20.30 23.56
C SER A 744 19.56 -21.79 23.23
N GLU A 745 18.43 -22.38 22.79
CA GLU A 745 18.28 -23.82 22.59
C GLU A 745 18.20 -24.25 21.11
N PHE A 746 17.68 -23.39 20.24
CA PHE A 746 17.38 -23.74 18.85
C PHE A 746 18.16 -22.90 17.85
N LYS A 747 18.45 -23.48 16.68
CA LYS A 747 19.07 -22.78 15.56
C LYS A 747 18.32 -23.10 14.27
N SER A 748 18.03 -22.07 13.48
CA SER A 748 17.40 -22.24 12.17
C SER A 748 18.41 -22.74 11.14
N GLU A 749 17.89 -23.27 10.04
CA GLU A 749 18.68 -23.41 8.81
C GLU A 749 19.22 -22.06 8.34
N THR A 750 20.36 -22.08 7.65
CA THR A 750 20.95 -20.88 7.05
C THR A 750 20.40 -20.69 5.64
N ILE A 751 19.73 -19.57 5.42
CA ILE A 751 19.23 -19.17 4.10
C ILE A 751 20.32 -18.41 3.36
N SER A 752 20.57 -18.79 2.10
CA SER A 752 21.47 -18.06 1.20
C SER A 752 20.67 -17.19 0.24
N VAL A 753 20.90 -15.88 0.30
CA VAL A 753 20.31 -14.88 -0.60
C VAL A 753 21.37 -14.45 -1.61
N ARG A 754 21.06 -14.55 -2.90
CA ARG A 754 21.93 -14.09 -3.99
C ARG A 754 21.57 -12.65 -4.35
N ILE A 755 22.54 -11.75 -4.29
CA ILE A 755 22.42 -10.37 -4.74
C ILE A 755 23.15 -10.26 -6.08
N ARG A 756 22.45 -9.80 -7.12
CA ARG A 756 22.97 -9.74 -8.50
C ARG A 756 22.81 -8.39 -9.14
#